data_AF-A0A0W0S5Z2-F1
#
_entry.id   AF-A0A0W0S5Z2-F1
#
_cell.length_a   1.000
_cell.length_b   1.000
_cell.length_c   1.000
_cell.angle_alpha   90.00
_cell.angle_beta   90.00
_cell.angle_gamma   90.00
#
_symmetry.space_group_name_H-M   'P 1'
#
loop_
_entity.id
_entity.type
_entity.pdbx_description
1 polymer ?
#
loop_
_entity_poly.entity_id
_entity_poly.type
_entity_poly.pdbx_seq_one_letter_code
_entity_poly.pdbx_strand_id
1 'polypeptide(L)'
;MFSKSTEPNQRKSLIKTNHFAKAYTEISNQLNGLEVGTARENSLKRLNQEIIKIKKDETLSDDAKIVALLDVFVSEYALISKSFGGSNSGLGKFIRQFCAQNFGVKLGPESTIYIKSDGLIMQILNAQGIKSSEKDSLLPPIRRRATEVGHVSKSAPVLGKYEEPKPRVSPSLDHVETSREQIGQFTLRKNAEFTRLGSMFGDKQFCYAEKPSGVEPGFRAIDIDELFFLELDKLLSHDRLPSIQQVPDVQKLEDLKELLSKEKDLHQKQIIFSIFISSHIKGPHAKGVMTPCIQWLCGEVKTAVAKNNQLSAWMYKLDYAEGQKDRIKANKEALREFVGTRFAGIFSAQNQRQEIVWINKGKGEVHAVLACGWKNGLKELTHFLYGGSEPDYNGVLVEDKNAAVKYSKYILGLAKNLIFGIGVGDRDGIGKEAQNKGFADEAFYGFDYGKPYEGEGVAASLSDDFSFEDKFAKAPALFRSSSTIGFARHFMYRNYSVFYDTALSERMEGVHLLRKMITGENPSEEVINSYPGLREELKRIQEKTPSPEELLSSLGRLREQSQEGSHLQALIDAQIIELCSGKLSTFDLYFSQIKIDLIDMGIKNEMHDAELADYLEFIDGMAATARNSNQHILATFQQRILLTAQEIDLLDHLEKYFSPASVMSHDGEVFLNTMRFDPPSSRIPFKLKKEANGTYTLTTTNKNIAGQFKDEFGLECKQSDEGLSCNINADALSQLIKNAEVKYHQKRDELLIRPTYKFITLPNLRAVLSQDNRPRDPKVDLSYLWREDNSLSLKVIAKTKQQAEQVYDLFGIRVAVNEAQLIEVPAANHAEFQRRIEKHCEQLTKVSQEIELSDIGSRDSVISALSQSKKESVPAASDKWKELHGKEEMTIPETLSPTELLIKRIQELELEEGTREKVINVIEEVTEPKIIQQLLSYNNQTLSAPANLEAIKSERFSEVRKIEDEDKEIGIRASQARVRQNLN
;
A
#
# COMPACT_ATOMS: atom_id res chain seq x y z
N MET A 1 16.61 -14.73 27.27
CA MET A 1 16.42 -14.00 28.54
C MET A 1 16.71 -12.52 28.29
N PHE A 2 15.72 -11.74 27.89
CA PHE A 2 15.81 -10.28 27.88
C PHE A 2 14.47 -9.73 28.34
N SER A 3 14.35 -9.57 29.66
CA SER A 3 13.29 -8.83 30.33
C SER A 3 13.99 -7.68 31.05
N LYS A 4 14.19 -6.57 30.33
CA LYS A 4 14.16 -5.25 30.97
C LYS A 4 12.96 -4.55 30.40
N SER A 5 11.93 -4.51 31.24
CA SER A 5 10.67 -3.83 31.05
C SER A 5 10.89 -2.40 30.57
N THR A 6 10.43 -2.09 29.37
CA THR A 6 9.70 -0.84 29.16
C THR A 6 8.70 -0.72 30.31
N GLU A 7 8.66 0.43 31.00
CA GLU A 7 7.67 0.67 32.05
C GLU A 7 6.30 0.14 31.60
N PRO A 8 5.59 -0.64 32.43
CA PRO A 8 4.29 -1.13 32.04
C PRO A 8 3.43 0.08 31.68
N ASN A 9 2.96 0.15 30.44
CA ASN A 9 1.98 1.16 30.00
C ASN A 9 0.91 1.28 31.11
N GLN A 10 0.95 2.38 31.87
CA GLN A 10 -0.07 2.64 32.87
C GLN A 10 -1.42 2.70 32.16
N ARG A 11 -2.43 2.01 32.71
CA ARG A 11 -3.77 2.00 32.12
C ARG A 11 -4.32 3.42 32.15
N LYS A 12 -4.46 4.06 30.99
CA LYS A 12 -5.10 5.38 30.87
C LYS A 12 -6.60 5.15 30.67
N SER A 13 -7.34 5.00 31.77
CA SER A 13 -8.80 4.87 31.69
C SER A 13 -9.47 6.21 31.41
N LEU A 14 -10.52 6.16 30.58
CA LEU A 14 -11.42 7.29 30.34
C LEU A 14 -12.25 7.66 31.56
N ILE A 15 -12.53 6.67 32.40
CA ILE A 15 -13.43 6.83 33.54
C ILE A 15 -12.61 7.33 34.73
N LYS A 16 -12.84 8.58 35.13
CA LYS A 16 -12.11 9.22 36.23
C LYS A 16 -12.98 9.47 37.47
N THR A 17 -14.24 9.05 37.45
CA THR A 17 -15.22 9.27 38.52
C THR A 17 -15.10 8.20 39.62
N ASN A 18 -15.61 8.52 40.81
CA ASN A 18 -15.72 7.59 41.95
C ASN A 18 -17.18 7.48 42.42
N HIS A 19 -18.15 7.60 41.51
CA HIS A 19 -19.56 7.64 41.88
C HIS A 19 -20.06 6.29 42.42
N PHE A 20 -19.37 5.19 42.09
CA PHE A 20 -19.75 3.82 42.43
C PHE A 20 -18.73 3.13 43.36
N ALA A 21 -17.98 3.89 44.16
CA ALA A 21 -17.01 3.38 45.14
C ALA A 21 -17.58 2.31 46.10
N LYS A 22 -18.85 2.46 46.51
CA LYS A 22 -19.55 1.47 47.34
C LYS A 22 -19.72 0.14 46.60
N ALA A 23 -20.16 0.19 45.34
CA ALA A 23 -20.30 -1.00 44.51
C ALA A 23 -18.94 -1.67 44.26
N TYR A 24 -17.88 -0.88 44.00
CA TYR A 24 -16.52 -1.42 43.89
C TYR A 24 -16.08 -2.15 45.17
N THR A 25 -16.35 -1.56 46.35
CA THR A 25 -16.01 -2.19 47.63
C THR A 25 -16.74 -3.51 47.82
N GLU A 26 -18.03 -3.57 47.51
CA GLU A 26 -18.85 -4.79 47.57
C GLU A 26 -18.32 -5.88 46.63
N ILE A 27 -18.02 -5.52 45.37
CA ILE A 27 -17.43 -6.42 44.38
C ILE A 27 -16.05 -6.91 44.86
N SER A 28 -15.20 -6.01 45.34
CA SER A 28 -13.86 -6.35 45.82
C SER A 28 -13.92 -7.32 47.00
N ASN A 29 -14.85 -7.14 47.92
CA ASN A 29 -15.06 -8.04 49.06
C ASN A 29 -15.52 -9.43 48.62
N GLN A 30 -16.45 -9.52 47.66
CA GLN A 30 -16.86 -10.81 47.07
C GLN A 30 -15.68 -11.53 46.40
N LEU A 31 -14.76 -10.77 45.78
CA LEU A 31 -13.56 -11.33 45.14
C LEU A 31 -12.47 -11.81 46.13
N ASN A 32 -12.49 -11.36 47.40
CA ASN A 32 -11.48 -11.74 48.39
C ASN A 32 -11.70 -13.13 49.03
N GLY A 33 -12.86 -13.77 48.79
CA GLY A 33 -13.21 -15.10 49.33
C GLY A 33 -13.52 -16.14 48.24
N LEU A 34 -12.89 -16.02 47.08
CA LEU A 34 -13.34 -16.64 45.84
C LEU A 34 -12.73 -18.04 45.65
N GLU A 35 -13.46 -19.08 46.07
CA GLU A 35 -13.12 -20.49 45.79
C GLU A 35 -14.00 -21.03 44.66
N VAL A 36 -13.42 -21.16 43.46
CA VAL A 36 -14.11 -21.76 42.31
C VAL A 36 -13.57 -23.16 42.08
N GLY A 37 -14.38 -24.17 42.41
CA GLY A 37 -14.08 -25.56 42.07
C GLY A 37 -14.01 -25.75 40.55
N THR A 38 -12.80 -25.84 39.99
CA THR A 38 -12.61 -25.99 38.54
C THR A 38 -11.34 -26.77 38.20
N ALA A 39 -11.42 -27.60 37.15
CA ALA A 39 -10.26 -28.25 36.55
C ALA A 39 -9.38 -27.30 35.71
N ARG A 40 -9.75 -26.01 35.63
CA ARG A 40 -9.07 -24.98 34.81
C ARG A 40 -8.16 -24.08 35.66
N GLU A 41 -7.23 -24.70 36.38
CA GLU A 41 -6.36 -24.02 37.36
C GLU A 41 -5.54 -22.88 36.74
N ASN A 42 -5.02 -23.04 35.52
CA ASN A 42 -4.24 -22.00 34.83
C ASN A 42 -5.06 -20.75 34.50
N SER A 43 -6.30 -20.93 34.03
CA SER A 43 -7.22 -19.81 33.76
C SER A 43 -7.61 -19.08 35.05
N LEU A 44 -7.91 -19.83 36.11
CA LEU A 44 -8.22 -19.24 37.41
C LEU A 44 -7.03 -18.46 37.99
N LYS A 45 -5.80 -18.99 37.82
CA LYS A 45 -4.58 -18.32 38.26
C LYS A 45 -4.35 -17.00 37.52
N ARG A 46 -4.52 -16.97 36.19
CA ARG A 46 -4.41 -15.72 35.40
C ARG A 46 -5.47 -14.69 35.81
N LEU A 47 -6.72 -15.13 35.94
CA LEU A 47 -7.83 -14.29 36.39
C LEU A 47 -7.51 -13.64 37.74
N ASN A 48 -7.10 -14.43 38.73
CA ASN A 48 -6.75 -13.93 40.06
C ASN A 48 -5.54 -12.97 40.05
N GLN A 49 -4.52 -13.25 39.24
CA GLN A 49 -3.36 -12.37 39.08
C GLN A 49 -3.76 -10.98 38.55
N GLU A 50 -4.58 -10.93 37.50
CA GLU A 50 -5.03 -9.66 36.93
C GLU A 50 -6.00 -8.90 37.87
N ILE A 51 -6.87 -9.61 38.61
CA ILE A 51 -7.71 -9.00 39.65
C ILE A 51 -6.83 -8.32 40.71
N ILE A 52 -5.81 -9.01 41.22
CA ILE A 52 -4.89 -8.45 42.21
C ILE A 52 -4.18 -7.23 41.66
N LYS A 53 -3.75 -7.27 40.39
CA LYS A 53 -3.09 -6.15 39.72
C LYS A 53 -3.98 -4.92 39.66
N ILE A 54 -5.26 -5.07 39.28
CA ILE A 54 -6.22 -3.95 39.22
C ILE A 54 -6.51 -3.38 40.61
N LYS A 55 -6.68 -4.25 41.62
CA LYS A 55 -6.94 -3.79 43.00
C LYS A 55 -5.79 -2.94 43.56
N LYS A 56 -4.55 -3.27 43.19
CA LYS A 56 -3.33 -2.56 43.60
C LYS A 56 -3.00 -1.33 42.75
N ASP A 57 -3.73 -1.10 41.66
CA ASP A 57 -3.49 0.04 40.79
C ASP A 57 -4.08 1.32 41.41
N GLU A 58 -3.21 2.16 41.96
CA GLU A 58 -3.59 3.43 42.59
C GLU A 58 -3.92 4.52 41.56
N THR A 59 -3.57 4.32 40.28
CA THR A 59 -3.84 5.30 39.22
C THR A 59 -5.28 5.25 38.72
N LEU A 60 -5.99 4.15 38.99
CA LEU A 60 -7.38 3.96 38.58
C LEU A 60 -8.36 4.44 39.65
N SER A 61 -9.38 5.18 39.20
CA SER A 61 -10.58 5.48 39.97
C SER A 61 -11.36 4.20 40.30
N ASP A 62 -12.24 4.23 41.30
CA ASP A 62 -13.05 3.05 41.67
C ASP A 62 -13.98 2.64 40.53
N ASP A 63 -14.54 3.59 39.79
CA ASP A 63 -15.39 3.30 38.63
C ASP A 63 -14.56 2.68 37.48
N ALA A 64 -13.33 3.17 37.25
CA ALA A 64 -12.41 2.55 36.29
C ALA A 64 -11.98 1.13 36.71
N LYS A 65 -11.80 0.88 38.01
CA LYS A 65 -11.50 -0.46 38.51
C LYS A 65 -12.64 -1.44 38.25
N ILE A 66 -13.90 -1.01 38.37
CA ILE A 66 -15.06 -1.85 38.01
C ILE A 66 -15.00 -2.26 36.53
N VAL A 67 -14.78 -1.31 35.62
CA VAL A 67 -14.70 -1.61 34.17
C VAL A 67 -13.48 -2.45 33.82
N ALA A 68 -12.33 -2.15 34.43
CA ALA A 68 -11.11 -2.93 34.29
C ALA A 68 -11.29 -4.39 34.76
N LEU A 69 -12.04 -4.61 35.84
CA LEU A 69 -12.38 -5.95 36.32
C LEU A 69 -13.30 -6.66 35.32
N LEU A 70 -14.35 -5.99 34.82
CA LEU A 70 -15.22 -6.56 33.78
C LEU A 70 -14.41 -7.04 32.57
N ASP A 71 -13.54 -6.20 32.04
CA ASP A 71 -12.70 -6.51 30.88
C ASP A 71 -11.81 -7.76 31.12
N VAL A 72 -11.27 -7.93 32.33
CA VAL A 72 -10.52 -9.14 32.71
C VAL A 72 -11.42 -10.37 32.72
N PHE A 73 -12.64 -10.28 33.26
CA PHE A 73 -13.61 -11.38 33.27
C PHE A 73 -14.04 -11.75 31.84
N VAL A 74 -14.33 -10.75 31.00
CA VAL A 74 -14.70 -10.91 29.59
C VAL A 74 -13.57 -11.59 28.82
N SER A 75 -12.34 -11.11 28.96
CA SER A 75 -11.16 -11.65 28.29
C SER A 75 -10.92 -13.13 28.65
N GLU A 76 -10.98 -13.47 29.94
CA GLU A 76 -10.78 -14.86 30.37
C GLU A 76 -11.97 -15.75 29.96
N TYR A 77 -13.20 -15.24 29.96
CA TYR A 77 -14.35 -15.96 29.41
C TYR A 77 -14.18 -16.28 27.94
N ALA A 78 -13.65 -15.35 27.14
CA ALA A 78 -13.40 -15.55 25.72
C ALA A 78 -12.31 -16.60 25.44
N LEU A 79 -11.27 -16.67 26.28
CA LEU A 79 -10.28 -17.75 26.21
C LEU A 79 -10.88 -19.10 26.56
N ILE A 80 -11.75 -19.15 27.58
CA ILE A 80 -12.38 -20.39 28.03
C ILE A 80 -13.40 -20.88 27.00
N SER A 81 -14.21 -19.99 26.42
CA SER A 81 -15.32 -20.33 25.52
C SER A 81 -14.86 -21.12 24.29
N LYS A 82 -13.67 -20.81 23.75
CA LYS A 82 -13.06 -21.46 22.57
C LYS A 82 -12.40 -22.83 22.84
N SER A 83 -12.45 -23.35 24.07
CA SER A 83 -11.73 -24.58 24.46
C SER A 83 -12.65 -25.73 24.89
N PHE A 84 -12.15 -26.97 24.99
CA PHE A 84 -12.95 -28.16 25.31
C PHE A 84 -13.69 -28.04 26.66
N GLY A 85 -15.02 -28.23 26.66
CA GLY A 85 -15.92 -27.96 27.80
C GLY A 85 -16.35 -26.48 27.94
N GLY A 86 -15.65 -25.57 27.27
CA GLY A 86 -16.06 -24.21 26.92
C GLY A 86 -16.65 -23.39 28.06
N SER A 87 -17.67 -22.62 27.67
CA SER A 87 -18.45 -21.77 28.57
C SER A 87 -19.28 -22.53 29.61
N ASN A 88 -19.37 -23.86 29.50
CA ASN A 88 -20.11 -24.73 30.43
C ASN A 88 -19.23 -25.30 31.57
N SER A 89 -17.92 -25.04 31.53
CA SER A 89 -17.01 -25.34 32.64
C SER A 89 -17.41 -24.61 33.93
N GLY A 90 -17.00 -25.14 35.09
CA GLY A 90 -17.26 -24.51 36.39
C GLY A 90 -16.83 -23.04 36.45
N LEU A 91 -15.63 -22.74 35.91
CA LEU A 91 -15.11 -21.37 35.81
C LEU A 91 -15.91 -20.51 34.81
N GLY A 92 -16.28 -21.07 33.65
CA GLY A 92 -17.09 -20.34 32.65
C GLY A 92 -18.49 -19.97 33.17
N LYS A 93 -19.15 -20.88 33.90
CA LYS A 93 -20.44 -20.62 34.56
C LYS A 93 -20.31 -19.56 35.65
N PHE A 94 -19.27 -19.65 36.48
CA PHE A 94 -18.97 -18.67 37.51
C PHE A 94 -18.79 -17.27 36.90
N ILE A 95 -17.91 -17.12 35.90
CA ILE A 95 -17.64 -15.81 35.27
C ILE A 95 -18.93 -15.21 34.69
N ARG A 96 -19.74 -16.01 33.97
CA ARG A 96 -21.01 -15.55 33.39
C ARG A 96 -21.97 -15.07 34.46
N GLN A 97 -22.14 -15.84 35.53
CA GLN A 97 -23.04 -15.49 36.63
C GLN A 97 -22.55 -14.25 37.38
N PHE A 98 -21.25 -14.17 37.66
CA PHE A 98 -20.63 -13.03 38.33
C PHE A 98 -20.82 -11.75 37.53
N CYS A 99 -20.58 -11.77 36.22
CA CYS A 99 -20.77 -10.60 35.38
C CYS A 99 -22.22 -10.14 35.32
N ALA A 100 -23.16 -11.08 35.24
CA ALA A 100 -24.59 -10.77 35.16
C ALA A 100 -25.14 -10.17 36.47
N GLN A 101 -24.62 -10.60 37.63
CA GLN A 101 -25.05 -10.17 38.96
C GLN A 101 -24.38 -8.87 39.40
N ASN A 102 -23.06 -8.76 39.23
CA ASN A 102 -22.28 -7.66 39.79
C ASN A 102 -22.03 -6.50 38.82
N PHE A 103 -21.85 -6.79 37.53
CA PHE A 103 -21.61 -5.75 36.52
C PHE A 103 -22.88 -5.38 35.75
N GLY A 104 -23.91 -6.23 35.78
CA GLY A 104 -25.08 -6.08 34.91
C GLY A 104 -24.75 -6.38 33.44
N VAL A 105 -23.81 -7.29 33.19
CA VAL A 105 -23.37 -7.66 31.84
C VAL A 105 -23.67 -9.14 31.58
N LYS A 106 -24.39 -9.43 30.51
CA LYS A 106 -24.71 -10.81 30.09
C LYS A 106 -23.67 -11.26 29.06
N LEU A 107 -22.93 -12.31 29.40
CA LEU A 107 -22.02 -13.00 28.49
C LEU A 107 -22.75 -14.15 27.81
N GLY A 108 -22.89 -14.09 26.49
CA GLY A 108 -23.56 -15.09 25.68
C GLY A 108 -22.65 -16.24 25.25
N PRO A 109 -23.16 -17.12 24.37
CA PRO A 109 -22.33 -18.05 23.59
C PRO A 109 -21.30 -17.27 22.76
N GLU A 110 -20.17 -17.91 22.45
CA GLU A 110 -19.10 -17.34 21.62
C GLU A 110 -18.50 -16.02 22.14
N SER A 111 -18.72 -15.71 23.42
CA SER A 111 -18.19 -14.49 24.09
C SER A 111 -18.88 -13.19 23.67
N THR A 112 -20.09 -13.26 23.11
CA THR A 112 -20.94 -12.08 22.91
C THR A 112 -21.22 -11.35 24.22
N ILE A 113 -21.20 -10.02 24.20
CA ILE A 113 -21.32 -9.19 25.40
C ILE A 113 -22.53 -8.28 25.29
N TYR A 114 -23.41 -8.31 26.28
CA TYR A 114 -24.58 -7.42 26.35
C TYR A 114 -24.57 -6.65 27.67
N ILE A 115 -24.52 -5.32 27.59
CA ILE A 115 -24.65 -4.42 28.74
C ILE A 115 -26.15 -4.19 28.97
N LYS A 116 -26.66 -4.63 30.12
CA LYS A 116 -28.07 -4.41 30.46
C LYS A 116 -28.33 -2.93 30.71
N SER A 117 -29.49 -2.44 30.27
CA SER A 117 -29.92 -1.05 30.43
C SER A 117 -29.98 -0.60 31.89
N ASP A 118 -30.31 -1.50 32.82
CA ASP A 118 -30.37 -1.28 34.27
C ASP A 118 -29.07 -1.68 35.02
N GLY A 119 -28.06 -2.18 34.30
CA GLY A 119 -26.83 -2.72 34.87
C GLY A 119 -25.87 -1.65 35.40
N LEU A 120 -25.02 -2.03 36.37
CA LEU A 120 -24.01 -1.15 36.96
C LEU A 120 -23.10 -0.49 35.91
N ILE A 121 -22.67 -1.26 34.91
CA ILE A 121 -21.82 -0.73 33.83
C ILE A 121 -22.56 0.34 33.02
N MET A 122 -23.85 0.16 32.72
CA MET A 122 -24.62 1.20 32.03
C MET A 122 -24.76 2.45 32.90
N GLN A 123 -24.93 2.31 34.22
CA GLN A 123 -24.98 3.45 35.14
C GLN A 123 -23.65 4.24 35.16
N ILE A 124 -22.52 3.53 35.14
CA ILE A 124 -21.18 4.15 35.01
C ILE A 124 -21.06 4.88 33.68
N LEU A 125 -21.47 4.26 32.57
CA LEU A 125 -21.45 4.88 31.24
C LEU A 125 -22.40 6.07 31.12
N ASN A 126 -23.57 6.03 31.75
CA ASN A 126 -24.51 7.14 31.85
C ASN A 126 -23.88 8.35 32.56
N ALA A 127 -23.07 8.11 33.61
CA ALA A 127 -22.31 9.16 34.26
C ALA A 127 -21.22 9.78 33.36
N GLN A 128 -20.81 9.08 32.30
CA GLN A 128 -19.92 9.60 31.24
C GLN A 128 -20.68 10.22 30.05
N GLY A 129 -22.01 10.31 30.12
CA GLY A 129 -22.83 10.96 29.09
C GLY A 129 -23.39 10.05 27.99
N ILE A 130 -23.21 8.72 28.07
CA ILE A 130 -23.89 7.77 27.18
C ILE A 130 -25.32 7.60 27.69
N LYS A 131 -26.37 7.91 26.93
CA LYS A 131 -27.73 7.72 27.44
C LYS A 131 -28.21 6.28 27.24
N SER A 132 -28.88 5.74 28.24
CA SER A 132 -29.77 4.58 28.07
C SER A 132 -31.04 5.02 27.33
N SER A 133 -31.65 4.14 26.53
CA SER A 133 -33.01 4.31 26.05
C SER A 133 -33.97 4.29 27.24
N GLU A 134 -34.21 5.45 27.87
CA GLU A 134 -35.19 5.55 28.95
C GLU A 134 -36.59 5.19 28.42
N LYS A 135 -37.24 4.24 29.09
CA LYS A 135 -38.65 3.85 28.87
C LYS A 135 -39.66 4.81 29.52
N ASP A 136 -39.22 5.90 30.16
CA ASP A 136 -40.09 6.80 30.91
C ASP A 136 -40.49 8.06 30.14
N SER A 137 -40.85 7.92 28.87
CA SER A 137 -41.59 8.95 28.16
C SER A 137 -42.93 8.39 27.70
N LEU A 138 -44.00 8.70 28.44
CA LEU A 138 -45.41 8.52 28.03
C LEU A 138 -45.79 9.38 26.81
N LEU A 139 -44.84 10.13 26.25
CA LEU A 139 -44.97 10.92 25.04
C LEU A 139 -43.88 10.50 24.03
N PRO A 140 -44.16 10.51 22.71
CA PRO A 140 -43.14 10.22 21.71
C PRO A 140 -41.91 11.14 21.89
N PRO A 141 -40.69 10.64 21.63
CA PRO A 141 -39.46 11.36 21.92
C PRO A 141 -39.40 12.70 21.18
N ILE A 142 -39.19 13.79 21.94
CA ILE A 142 -38.95 15.13 21.38
C ILE A 142 -37.62 15.07 20.63
N ARG A 143 -37.69 15.17 19.29
CA ARG A 143 -36.54 15.33 18.39
C ARG A 143 -35.79 16.64 18.73
N ARG A 144 -34.82 16.58 19.65
CA ARG A 144 -33.91 17.70 19.91
C ARG A 144 -32.93 17.85 18.74
N ARG A 145 -32.86 19.06 18.17
CA ARG A 145 -31.87 19.44 17.15
C ARG A 145 -30.48 19.39 17.80
N ALA A 146 -29.54 18.72 17.14
CA ALA A 146 -28.14 18.65 17.55
C ALA A 146 -27.51 20.05 17.55
N THR A 147 -26.84 20.40 18.64
CA THR A 147 -25.97 21.57 18.76
C THR A 147 -24.66 21.32 18.00
N GLU A 148 -24.27 22.32 17.21
CA GLU A 148 -23.10 22.36 16.35
C GLU A 148 -21.77 22.41 17.14
N VAL A 149 -20.74 21.74 16.61
CA VAL A 149 -19.33 21.98 16.97
C VAL A 149 -18.55 22.30 15.69
N GLY A 150 -18.03 23.53 15.61
CA GLY A 150 -16.70 23.87 15.07
C GLY A 150 -16.34 23.62 13.59
N HIS A 151 -16.86 24.46 12.69
CA HIS A 151 -16.32 24.89 11.38
C HIS A 151 -15.52 23.91 10.48
N VAL A 152 -16.26 23.27 9.56
CA VAL A 152 -15.83 22.89 8.20
C VAL A 152 -16.62 23.76 7.20
N SER A 153 -16.05 24.01 6.02
CA SER A 153 -16.53 24.91 4.95
C SER A 153 -18.06 24.97 4.73
N LYS A 154 -18.59 26.19 4.57
CA LYS A 154 -20.02 26.54 4.46
C LYS A 154 -20.64 26.21 3.09
N SER A 155 -20.88 24.94 2.80
CA SER A 155 -21.72 24.52 1.66
C SER A 155 -22.53 23.24 1.88
N ALA A 156 -22.92 22.97 3.13
CA ALA A 156 -23.95 21.99 3.46
C ALA A 156 -25.20 22.70 4.04
N PRO A 157 -26.39 22.56 3.43
CA PRO A 157 -27.60 23.15 3.99
C PRO A 157 -28.03 22.37 5.24
N VAL A 158 -28.07 23.08 6.38
CA VAL A 158 -28.73 22.61 7.60
C VAL A 158 -30.20 23.01 7.52
N LEU A 159 -31.13 22.05 7.53
CA LEU A 159 -32.54 22.33 7.78
C LEU A 159 -33.12 21.38 8.82
N GLY A 160 -33.62 21.99 9.88
CA GLY A 160 -34.28 21.31 10.96
C GLY A 160 -35.63 20.72 10.58
N LYS A 161 -35.94 19.60 11.25
CA LYS A 161 -37.22 18.90 11.20
C LYS A 161 -38.41 19.85 11.39
N TYR A 162 -39.30 19.88 10.40
CA TYR A 162 -40.75 20.09 10.53
C TYR A 162 -41.44 18.80 10.05
N GLU A 163 -42.60 18.51 10.62
CA GLU A 163 -43.41 17.31 10.36
C GLU A 163 -43.79 17.17 8.88
N GLU A 164 -43.85 15.92 8.40
CA GLU A 164 -44.21 15.56 7.04
C GLU A 164 -45.69 15.85 6.73
N PRO A 165 -46.03 16.79 5.84
CA PRO A 165 -47.06 16.52 4.86
C PRO A 165 -46.42 15.61 3.80
N LYS A 166 -47.00 14.43 3.57
CA LYS A 166 -46.62 13.54 2.47
C LYS A 166 -46.32 14.39 1.22
N PRO A 167 -45.07 14.43 0.72
CA PRO A 167 -44.81 15.13 -0.52
C PRO A 167 -45.52 14.35 -1.62
N ARG A 168 -46.67 14.90 -2.05
CA ARG A 168 -47.07 14.83 -3.45
C ARG A 168 -45.95 15.52 -4.22
N VAL A 169 -44.93 14.74 -4.57
CA VAL A 169 -43.94 15.10 -5.56
C VAL A 169 -44.72 15.42 -6.84
N SER A 170 -44.60 16.66 -7.30
CA SER A 170 -45.18 17.10 -8.56
C SER A 170 -44.49 16.41 -9.76
N PRO A 171 -45.21 16.16 -10.86
CA PRO A 171 -45.10 14.93 -11.66
C PRO A 171 -44.18 15.06 -12.89
N SER A 172 -42.95 15.55 -12.74
CA SER A 172 -42.02 15.70 -13.87
C SER A 172 -40.73 14.86 -13.78
N LEU A 173 -40.60 13.98 -12.80
CA LEU A 173 -39.46 13.06 -12.64
C LEU A 173 -39.78 11.59 -12.97
N ASP A 174 -41.06 11.24 -13.20
CA ASP A 174 -41.53 9.87 -13.49
C ASP A 174 -41.77 9.55 -14.99
N HIS A 175 -41.36 10.42 -15.92
CA HIS A 175 -41.59 10.20 -17.36
C HIS A 175 -40.32 10.10 -18.22
N VAL A 176 -39.18 9.76 -17.60
CA VAL A 176 -38.14 9.01 -18.32
C VAL A 176 -38.36 7.54 -17.98
N GLU A 177 -39.26 6.91 -18.76
CA GLU A 177 -39.60 5.48 -18.81
C GLU A 177 -39.31 4.65 -17.55
N THR A 178 -40.35 4.51 -16.73
CA THR A 178 -40.54 3.48 -15.71
C THR A 178 -40.66 2.06 -16.30
N SER A 179 -39.63 1.58 -17.00
CA SER A 179 -39.39 0.15 -17.22
C SER A 179 -38.10 -0.21 -16.49
N ARG A 180 -38.27 -0.87 -15.34
CA ARG A 180 -37.19 -1.32 -14.46
C ARG A 180 -36.21 -2.24 -15.18
N GLU A 181 -35.10 -1.68 -15.63
CA GLU A 181 -33.80 -2.24 -15.32
C GLU A 181 -33.04 -1.15 -14.56
N GLN A 182 -32.77 -1.37 -13.28
CA GLN A 182 -31.75 -0.59 -12.58
C GLN A 182 -30.41 -0.94 -13.23
N ILE A 183 -30.06 -0.24 -14.32
CA ILE A 183 -28.74 -0.37 -14.96
C ILE A 183 -27.73 0.34 -14.06
N GLY A 184 -27.41 -0.31 -12.93
CA GLY A 184 -26.46 0.12 -11.92
C GLY A 184 -25.16 -0.69 -11.98
N GLN A 185 -24.32 -0.55 -10.95
CA GLN A 185 -23.07 -1.32 -10.79
C GLN A 185 -23.25 -2.82 -11.05
N PHE A 186 -24.40 -3.37 -10.66
CA PHE A 186 -24.78 -4.76 -10.91
C PHE A 186 -24.71 -5.17 -12.40
N THR A 187 -25.11 -4.31 -13.33
CA THR A 187 -25.07 -4.61 -14.77
C THR A 187 -23.65 -4.65 -15.30
N LEU A 188 -22.77 -3.78 -14.80
CA LEU A 188 -21.33 -3.83 -15.09
C LEU A 188 -20.71 -5.11 -14.53
N ARG A 189 -21.23 -5.60 -13.39
CA ARG A 189 -20.74 -6.86 -12.86
C ARG A 189 -21.08 -8.04 -13.74
N LYS A 190 -22.26 -8.04 -14.34
CA LYS A 190 -22.67 -9.17 -15.16
C LYS A 190 -22.06 -9.16 -16.56
N ASN A 191 -21.62 -8.00 -17.03
CA ASN A 191 -21.20 -7.78 -18.41
C ASN A 191 -19.89 -7.00 -18.44
N ALA A 192 -18.77 -7.73 -18.62
CA ALA A 192 -17.42 -7.18 -18.55
C ALA A 192 -17.09 -6.20 -19.69
N GLU A 193 -17.87 -6.19 -20.76
CA GLU A 193 -17.73 -5.30 -21.91
C GLU A 193 -18.27 -3.88 -21.66
N PHE A 194 -19.05 -3.69 -20.59
CA PHE A 194 -19.64 -2.39 -20.26
C PHE A 194 -18.67 -1.51 -19.48
N THR A 195 -18.70 -0.21 -19.79
CA THR A 195 -17.94 0.86 -19.14
C THR A 195 -18.90 1.92 -18.58
N ARG A 196 -18.42 2.71 -17.63
CA ARG A 196 -19.12 3.90 -17.11
C ARG A 196 -18.75 5.19 -17.83
N LEU A 197 -17.81 5.15 -18.76
CA LEU A 197 -17.26 6.34 -19.36
C LEU A 197 -18.35 7.18 -20.03
N GLY A 198 -18.57 8.42 -19.59
CA GLY A 198 -19.62 9.30 -20.08
C GLY A 198 -20.98 9.15 -19.40
N SER A 199 -21.11 8.32 -18.35
CA SER A 199 -22.34 8.20 -17.57
C SER A 199 -22.32 9.07 -16.30
N MET A 200 -23.51 9.29 -15.74
CA MET A 200 -23.72 10.01 -14.47
C MET A 200 -23.70 9.05 -13.28
N PHE A 201 -23.11 9.49 -12.16
CA PHE A 201 -23.20 8.83 -10.87
C PHE A 201 -23.94 9.75 -9.88
N GLY A 202 -25.24 9.51 -9.74
CA GLY A 202 -26.14 10.49 -9.12
C GLY A 202 -26.22 11.79 -9.94
N ASP A 203 -26.67 12.87 -9.32
CA ASP A 203 -26.77 14.22 -9.90
C ASP A 203 -25.49 15.04 -9.73
N LYS A 204 -24.49 14.50 -9.02
CA LYS A 204 -23.33 15.25 -8.53
C LYS A 204 -22.00 14.81 -9.12
N GLN A 205 -21.95 13.70 -9.85
CA GLN A 205 -20.70 13.18 -10.40
C GLN A 205 -20.83 12.72 -11.84
N PHE A 206 -19.80 13.02 -12.63
CA PHE A 206 -19.69 12.66 -14.04
C PHE A 206 -18.47 11.78 -14.28
N CYS A 207 -18.65 10.61 -14.91
CA CYS A 207 -17.56 9.71 -15.23
C CYS A 207 -16.86 10.13 -16.53
N TYR A 208 -15.61 10.57 -16.44
CA TYR A 208 -14.89 11.18 -17.57
C TYR A 208 -13.72 10.33 -18.11
N ALA A 209 -13.27 9.29 -17.39
CA ALA A 209 -12.19 8.44 -17.87
C ALA A 209 -12.19 7.05 -17.20
N GLU A 210 -11.50 6.10 -17.82
CA GLU A 210 -11.15 4.82 -17.18
C GLU A 210 -9.96 5.00 -16.22
N LYS A 211 -9.80 4.05 -15.29
CA LYS A 211 -8.62 3.95 -14.41
C LYS A 211 -7.35 3.82 -15.26
N PRO A 212 -6.27 4.59 -14.95
CA PRO A 212 -4.98 4.39 -15.59
C PRO A 212 -4.31 3.11 -15.03
N SER A 213 -3.74 2.30 -15.91
CA SER A 213 -2.86 1.17 -15.54
C SER A 213 -3.52 0.08 -14.65
N GLY A 214 -2.78 -0.99 -14.39
CA GLY A 214 -3.11 -1.98 -13.35
C GLY A 214 -3.97 -3.15 -13.80
N VAL A 215 -4.10 -4.13 -12.89
CA VAL A 215 -4.83 -5.40 -13.11
C VAL A 215 -6.31 -5.32 -12.73
N GLU A 216 -6.70 -4.36 -11.91
CA GLU A 216 -8.07 -4.25 -11.38
C GLU A 216 -8.89 -3.19 -12.13
N PRO A 217 -10.17 -3.48 -12.45
CA PRO A 217 -11.05 -2.54 -13.13
C PRO A 217 -11.36 -1.31 -12.25
N GLY A 218 -11.61 -0.18 -12.91
CA GLY A 218 -11.99 1.06 -12.25
C GLY A 218 -12.25 2.21 -13.22
N PHE A 219 -12.78 3.32 -12.70
CA PHE A 219 -13.14 4.50 -13.48
C PHE A 219 -12.86 5.79 -12.69
N ARG A 220 -12.80 6.91 -13.40
CA ARG A 220 -12.59 8.25 -12.84
C ARG A 220 -13.85 9.10 -13.02
N ALA A 221 -14.24 9.75 -11.93
CA ALA A 221 -15.35 10.68 -11.90
C ALA A 221 -14.90 12.05 -11.39
N ILE A 222 -15.61 13.08 -11.79
CA ILE A 222 -15.42 14.46 -11.34
C ILE A 222 -16.67 14.93 -10.61
N ASP A 223 -16.49 15.72 -9.55
CA ASP A 223 -17.60 16.37 -8.86
C ASP A 223 -18.14 17.53 -9.72
N ILE A 224 -19.46 17.61 -9.83
CA ILE A 224 -20.19 18.61 -10.63
C ILE A 224 -20.54 19.79 -9.72
N ASP A 225 -19.52 20.53 -9.29
CA ASP A 225 -19.63 21.70 -8.41
C ASP A 225 -19.51 23.04 -9.18
N GLU A 226 -19.46 24.16 -8.46
CA GLU A 226 -19.32 25.48 -9.08
C GLU A 226 -18.03 25.61 -9.91
N LEU A 227 -16.92 25.03 -9.42
CA LEU A 227 -15.63 25.06 -10.13
C LEU A 227 -15.69 24.24 -11.41
N PHE A 228 -16.37 23.09 -11.40
CA PHE A 228 -16.65 22.32 -12.60
C PHE A 228 -17.41 23.16 -13.63
N PHE A 229 -18.47 23.86 -13.24
CA PHE A 229 -19.23 24.69 -14.20
C PHE A 229 -18.46 25.90 -14.71
N LEU A 230 -17.59 26.50 -13.89
CA LEU A 230 -16.68 27.56 -14.33
C LEU A 230 -15.68 27.05 -15.38
N GLU A 231 -15.19 25.82 -15.22
CA GLU A 231 -14.30 25.22 -16.21
C GLU A 231 -15.06 24.75 -17.45
N LEU A 232 -16.25 24.18 -17.28
CA LEU A 232 -17.12 23.74 -18.36
C LEU A 232 -17.50 24.91 -19.29
N ASP A 233 -17.79 26.10 -18.74
CA ASP A 233 -18.07 27.29 -19.55
C ASP A 233 -16.88 27.67 -20.45
N LYS A 234 -15.65 27.54 -19.94
CA LYS A 234 -14.42 27.72 -20.75
C LYS A 234 -14.28 26.64 -21.82
N LEU A 235 -14.56 25.38 -21.49
CA LEU A 235 -14.48 24.28 -22.45
C LEU A 235 -15.50 24.44 -23.58
N LEU A 236 -16.70 24.93 -23.27
CA LEU A 236 -17.76 25.20 -24.24
C LEU A 236 -17.65 26.60 -24.89
N SER A 237 -16.54 27.31 -24.70
CA SER A 237 -16.28 28.58 -25.39
C SER A 237 -16.24 28.39 -26.92
N HIS A 238 -16.77 29.36 -27.67
CA HIS A 238 -16.97 29.20 -29.12
C HIS A 238 -15.63 29.01 -29.86
N ASP A 239 -14.55 29.56 -29.32
CA ASP A 239 -13.17 29.41 -29.79
C ASP A 239 -12.54 28.04 -29.48
N ARG A 240 -13.14 27.24 -28.58
CA ARG A 240 -12.65 25.91 -28.19
C ARG A 240 -13.53 24.75 -28.62
N LEU A 241 -14.74 25.03 -29.10
CA LEU A 241 -15.60 23.98 -29.63
C LEU A 241 -14.97 23.34 -30.88
N PRO A 242 -15.07 22.00 -31.03
CA PRO A 242 -14.49 21.30 -32.17
C PRO A 242 -15.27 21.64 -33.44
N SER A 243 -14.65 21.45 -34.60
CA SER A 243 -15.37 21.65 -35.87
C SER A 243 -16.39 20.51 -36.09
N ILE A 244 -17.43 20.76 -36.89
CA ILE A 244 -18.42 19.73 -37.28
C ILE A 244 -17.75 18.50 -37.93
N GLN A 245 -16.59 18.69 -38.57
CA GLN A 245 -15.79 17.61 -39.16
C GLN A 245 -15.14 16.71 -38.10
N GLN A 246 -14.86 17.24 -36.91
CA GLN A 246 -14.28 16.51 -35.78
C GLN A 246 -15.35 15.87 -34.88
N VAL A 247 -16.46 16.59 -34.64
CA VAL A 247 -17.59 16.11 -33.85
C VAL A 247 -18.90 16.47 -34.60
N PRO A 248 -19.58 15.51 -35.22
CA PRO A 248 -20.76 15.76 -36.06
C PRO A 248 -21.93 16.47 -35.35
N ASP A 249 -22.04 16.29 -34.04
CA ASP A 249 -23.17 16.77 -33.21
C ASP A 249 -22.81 17.99 -32.34
N VAL A 250 -21.88 18.85 -32.79
CA VAL A 250 -21.39 20.03 -32.03
C VAL A 250 -22.50 20.97 -31.56
N GLN A 251 -23.58 21.12 -32.34
CA GLN A 251 -24.70 22.00 -31.97
C GLN A 251 -25.27 21.65 -30.59
N LYS A 252 -25.27 20.37 -30.22
CA LYS A 252 -25.80 19.92 -28.92
C LYS A 252 -24.96 20.45 -27.75
N LEU A 253 -23.66 20.65 -27.94
CA LEU A 253 -22.76 21.23 -26.94
C LEU A 253 -22.97 22.75 -26.81
N GLU A 254 -23.28 23.43 -27.92
CA GLU A 254 -23.68 24.84 -27.91
C GLU A 254 -25.01 25.04 -27.18
N ASP A 255 -26.00 24.18 -27.45
CA ASP A 255 -27.31 24.23 -26.79
C ASP A 255 -27.18 23.99 -25.27
N LEU A 256 -26.33 23.04 -24.87
CA LEU A 256 -26.02 22.81 -23.45
C LEU A 256 -25.46 24.07 -22.79
N LYS A 257 -24.51 24.76 -23.45
CA LYS A 257 -23.95 26.00 -22.93
C LYS A 257 -25.01 27.08 -22.77
N GLU A 258 -25.85 27.27 -23.79
CA GLU A 258 -26.90 28.28 -23.74
C GLU A 258 -27.84 28.02 -22.55
N LEU A 259 -28.25 26.78 -22.34
CA LEU A 259 -29.08 26.37 -21.21
C LEU A 259 -28.40 26.62 -19.86
N LEU A 260 -27.13 26.24 -19.72
CA LEU A 260 -26.37 26.43 -18.48
C LEU A 260 -26.10 27.92 -18.17
N SER A 261 -25.93 28.76 -19.19
CA SER A 261 -25.65 30.19 -19.04
C SER A 261 -26.83 31.00 -18.50
N LYS A 262 -28.06 30.52 -18.74
CA LYS A 262 -29.30 31.15 -18.26
C LYS A 262 -29.58 30.85 -16.79
N GLU A 263 -28.92 29.85 -16.22
CA GLU A 263 -29.15 29.39 -14.87
C GLU A 263 -28.03 29.87 -13.93
N LYS A 264 -28.39 30.22 -12.69
CA LYS A 264 -27.44 30.62 -11.64
C LYS A 264 -27.40 29.61 -10.50
N ASP A 265 -28.48 28.87 -10.27
CA ASP A 265 -28.56 27.87 -9.22
C ASP A 265 -27.74 26.61 -9.57
N LEU A 266 -26.88 26.19 -8.65
CA LEU A 266 -25.99 25.03 -8.84
C LEU A 266 -26.79 23.74 -9.04
N HIS A 267 -27.85 23.54 -8.25
CA HIS A 267 -28.64 22.31 -8.32
C HIS A 267 -29.37 22.22 -9.66
N GLN A 268 -29.90 23.34 -10.15
CA GLN A 268 -30.55 23.38 -11.46
C GLN A 268 -29.54 23.17 -12.61
N LYS A 269 -28.31 23.71 -12.51
CA LYS A 269 -27.24 23.39 -13.46
C LYS A 269 -26.87 21.91 -13.47
N GLN A 270 -26.77 21.29 -12.28
CA GLN A 270 -26.55 19.85 -12.13
C GLN A 270 -27.65 19.03 -12.83
N ILE A 271 -28.92 19.43 -12.67
CA ILE A 271 -30.05 18.78 -13.35
C ILE A 271 -29.94 18.93 -14.87
N ILE A 272 -29.69 20.14 -15.38
CA ILE A 272 -29.55 20.40 -16.83
C ILE A 272 -28.44 19.54 -17.42
N PHE A 273 -27.26 19.53 -16.78
CA PHE A 273 -26.13 18.73 -17.23
C PHE A 273 -26.44 17.23 -17.17
N SER A 274 -27.07 16.76 -16.09
CA SER A 274 -27.47 15.35 -15.95
C SER A 274 -28.44 14.91 -17.05
N ILE A 275 -29.45 15.74 -17.36
CA ILE A 275 -30.41 15.47 -18.44
C ILE A 275 -29.70 15.38 -19.79
N PHE A 276 -28.77 16.30 -20.06
CA PHE A 276 -27.98 16.27 -21.29
C PHE A 276 -27.13 15.00 -21.40
N ILE A 277 -26.45 14.58 -20.34
CA ILE A 277 -25.68 13.34 -20.36
C ILE A 277 -26.62 12.14 -20.54
N SER A 278 -27.70 12.05 -19.77
CA SER A 278 -28.65 10.93 -19.83
C SER A 278 -29.40 10.82 -21.14
N SER A 279 -29.60 11.91 -21.89
CA SER A 279 -30.19 11.86 -23.23
C SER A 279 -29.26 11.20 -24.26
N HIS A 280 -27.95 11.20 -24.01
CA HIS A 280 -26.94 10.58 -24.89
C HIS A 280 -26.50 9.21 -24.37
N ILE A 281 -26.43 9.03 -23.05
CA ILE A 281 -25.92 7.84 -22.38
C ILE A 281 -26.78 7.58 -21.13
N LYS A 282 -27.67 6.58 -21.20
CA LYS A 282 -28.61 6.24 -20.11
C LYS A 282 -27.99 5.43 -18.96
N GLY A 283 -26.72 5.03 -19.05
CA GLY A 283 -26.04 4.23 -18.02
C GLY A 283 -24.77 3.56 -18.52
N PRO A 284 -24.28 2.52 -17.80
CA PRO A 284 -23.24 1.62 -18.30
C PRO A 284 -23.53 1.13 -19.72
N HIS A 285 -22.51 1.11 -20.57
CA HIS A 285 -22.64 0.76 -22.00
C HIS A 285 -21.34 0.20 -22.56
N ALA A 286 -21.40 -0.52 -23.67
CA ALA A 286 -20.20 -1.02 -24.34
C ALA A 286 -19.35 0.15 -24.88
N LYS A 287 -18.03 0.02 -24.85
CA LYS A 287 -17.08 1.10 -25.23
C LYS A 287 -17.31 1.72 -26.61
N GLY A 288 -17.87 0.95 -27.55
CA GLY A 288 -18.19 1.43 -28.91
C GLY A 288 -19.51 2.20 -29.06
N VAL A 289 -20.31 2.35 -28.00
CA VAL A 289 -21.67 2.93 -28.05
C VAL A 289 -21.71 4.44 -27.72
N MET A 290 -20.57 5.01 -27.30
CA MET A 290 -20.49 6.39 -26.86
C MET A 290 -20.65 7.38 -28.02
N THR A 291 -21.48 8.40 -27.85
CA THR A 291 -21.67 9.45 -28.87
C THR A 291 -20.41 10.33 -28.99
N PRO A 292 -20.05 10.80 -30.20
CA PRO A 292 -18.82 11.59 -30.40
C PRO A 292 -18.71 12.85 -29.54
N CYS A 293 -19.83 13.53 -29.26
CA CYS A 293 -19.86 14.72 -28.42
C CYS A 293 -19.52 14.41 -26.96
N ILE A 294 -19.98 13.29 -26.42
CA ILE A 294 -19.66 12.85 -25.04
C ILE A 294 -18.21 12.38 -24.97
N GLN A 295 -17.72 11.65 -25.98
CA GLN A 295 -16.33 11.24 -26.05
C GLN A 295 -15.38 12.45 -26.05
N TRP A 296 -15.72 13.49 -26.81
CA TRP A 296 -14.98 14.75 -26.81
C TRP A 296 -15.03 15.43 -25.44
N LEU A 297 -16.22 15.57 -24.84
CA LEU A 297 -16.40 16.18 -23.53
C LEU A 297 -15.58 15.46 -22.45
N CYS A 298 -15.58 14.12 -22.43
CA CYS A 298 -14.75 13.33 -21.53
C CYS A 298 -13.25 13.62 -21.73
N GLY A 299 -12.78 13.77 -22.97
CA GLY A 299 -11.40 14.10 -23.30
C GLY A 299 -10.97 15.49 -22.81
N GLU A 300 -11.83 16.49 -22.99
CA GLU A 300 -11.58 17.85 -22.51
C GLU A 300 -11.62 17.95 -20.98
N VAL A 301 -12.61 17.32 -20.33
CA VAL A 301 -12.68 17.24 -18.86
C VAL A 301 -11.43 16.55 -18.31
N LYS A 302 -10.98 15.44 -18.92
CA LYS A 302 -9.73 14.77 -18.54
C LYS A 302 -8.52 15.71 -18.61
N THR A 303 -8.43 16.51 -19.66
CA THR A 303 -7.34 17.48 -19.86
C THR A 303 -7.42 18.64 -18.86
N ALA A 304 -8.63 19.12 -18.56
CA ALA A 304 -8.88 20.16 -17.57
C ALA A 304 -8.49 19.70 -16.15
N VAL A 305 -8.92 18.50 -15.75
CA VAL A 305 -8.54 17.88 -14.46
C VAL A 305 -7.02 17.75 -14.35
N ALA A 306 -6.32 17.37 -15.42
CA ALA A 306 -4.87 17.25 -15.39
C ALA A 306 -4.12 18.59 -15.19
N LYS A 307 -4.75 19.72 -15.55
CA LYS A 307 -4.15 21.06 -15.51
C LYS A 307 -4.64 21.94 -14.35
N ASN A 308 -5.83 21.65 -13.81
CA ASN A 308 -6.46 22.44 -12.76
C ASN A 308 -6.52 21.65 -11.45
N ASN A 309 -5.61 21.96 -10.52
CA ASN A 309 -5.50 21.28 -9.22
C ASN A 309 -6.66 21.56 -8.25
N GLN A 310 -7.60 22.45 -8.59
CA GLN A 310 -8.76 22.77 -7.76
C GLN A 310 -9.99 21.91 -8.08
N LEU A 311 -10.02 21.25 -9.24
CA LEU A 311 -11.13 20.35 -9.59
C LEU A 311 -11.10 19.09 -8.73
N SER A 312 -12.22 18.79 -8.08
CA SER A 312 -12.37 17.59 -7.26
C SER A 312 -12.64 16.37 -8.13
N ALA A 313 -11.69 15.44 -8.18
CA ALA A 313 -11.76 14.22 -8.96
C ALA A 313 -11.56 12.98 -8.08
N TRP A 314 -12.17 11.88 -8.50
CA TRP A 314 -12.20 10.60 -7.81
C TRP A 314 -11.86 9.47 -8.78
N MET A 315 -11.24 8.42 -8.25
CA MET A 315 -10.99 7.13 -8.90
C MET A 315 -11.72 6.07 -8.09
N TYR A 316 -12.60 5.30 -8.72
CA TYR A 316 -13.27 4.18 -8.09
C TYR A 316 -12.59 2.88 -8.50
N LYS A 317 -12.12 2.08 -7.52
CA LYS A 317 -11.52 0.75 -7.74
C LYS A 317 -12.49 -0.37 -7.37
N LEU A 318 -12.19 -1.57 -7.89
CA LEU A 318 -12.85 -2.84 -7.55
C LEU A 318 -14.29 -2.97 -8.08
N ASP A 319 -14.51 -2.56 -9.33
CA ASP A 319 -15.75 -2.85 -10.05
C ASP A 319 -15.72 -4.24 -10.72
N TYR A 320 -15.62 -5.30 -9.90
CA TYR A 320 -15.48 -6.67 -10.42
C TYR A 320 -16.77 -7.20 -11.03
N ALA A 321 -16.60 -7.99 -12.10
CA ALA A 321 -17.65 -8.83 -12.64
C ALA A 321 -18.03 -10.00 -11.72
N GLU A 322 -19.31 -10.42 -11.72
CA GLU A 322 -19.74 -11.67 -11.09
C GLU A 322 -18.94 -12.83 -11.71
N GLY A 323 -18.24 -13.59 -10.87
CA GLY A 323 -17.35 -14.70 -11.28
C GLY A 323 -15.85 -14.39 -11.25
N GLN A 324 -15.40 -13.13 -11.11
CA GLN A 324 -13.96 -12.82 -11.07
C GLN A 324 -13.30 -13.04 -9.69
N LYS A 325 -14.03 -12.75 -8.61
CA LYS A 325 -13.61 -13.00 -7.21
C LYS A 325 -14.83 -13.20 -6.32
N ASP A 326 -14.68 -13.98 -5.25
CA ASP A 326 -15.69 -14.09 -4.19
C ASP A 326 -15.95 -12.71 -3.52
N ARG A 327 -17.23 -12.41 -3.25
CA ARG A 327 -17.68 -11.11 -2.73
C ARG A 327 -17.03 -10.76 -1.39
N ILE A 328 -17.01 -11.72 -0.45
CA ILE A 328 -16.51 -11.49 0.90
C ILE A 328 -14.99 -11.33 0.86
N LYS A 329 -14.29 -12.15 0.07
CA LYS A 329 -12.84 -11.99 -0.17
C LYS A 329 -12.52 -10.62 -0.74
N ALA A 330 -13.25 -10.17 -1.77
CA ALA A 330 -13.06 -8.84 -2.36
C ALA A 330 -13.35 -7.70 -1.37
N ASN A 331 -14.37 -7.83 -0.52
CA ASN A 331 -14.66 -6.84 0.52
C ASN A 331 -13.53 -6.78 1.57
N LYS A 332 -12.95 -7.92 1.96
CA LYS A 332 -11.79 -7.97 2.86
C LYS A 332 -10.54 -7.34 2.24
N GLU A 333 -10.29 -7.57 0.94
CA GLU A 333 -9.22 -6.88 0.20
C GLU A 333 -9.43 -5.36 0.18
N ALA A 334 -10.66 -4.90 -0.12
CA ALA A 334 -11.02 -3.48 -0.10
C ALA A 334 -10.83 -2.85 1.29
N LEU A 335 -11.29 -3.53 2.35
CA LEU A 335 -11.12 -3.10 3.74
C LEU A 335 -9.65 -2.99 4.11
N ARG A 336 -8.82 -3.96 3.69
CA ARG A 336 -7.38 -3.96 3.93
C ARG A 336 -6.71 -2.76 3.28
N GLU A 337 -6.97 -2.52 2.00
CA GLU A 337 -6.41 -1.36 1.28
C GLU A 337 -6.86 -0.04 1.92
N PHE A 338 -8.16 0.07 2.25
CA PHE A 338 -8.69 1.24 2.94
C PHE A 338 -7.99 1.51 4.27
N VAL A 339 -7.75 0.49 5.09
CA VAL A 339 -7.02 0.65 6.37
C VAL A 339 -5.61 1.20 6.11
N GLY A 340 -4.87 0.61 5.17
CA GLY A 340 -3.52 1.05 4.83
C GLY A 340 -3.48 2.50 4.35
N THR A 341 -4.32 2.83 3.37
CA THR A 341 -4.38 4.19 2.80
C THR A 341 -4.91 5.21 3.79
N ARG A 342 -5.90 4.87 4.63
CA ARG A 342 -6.40 5.76 5.68
C ARG A 342 -5.29 6.10 6.68
N PHE A 343 -4.51 5.11 7.10
CA PHE A 343 -3.37 5.35 7.98
C PHE A 343 -2.27 6.15 7.27
N ALA A 344 -2.04 5.92 5.98
CA ALA A 344 -1.09 6.71 5.19
C ALA A 344 -1.49 8.19 5.13
N GLY A 345 -2.79 8.47 4.96
CA GLY A 345 -3.35 9.82 4.98
C GLY A 345 -3.31 10.49 6.36
N ILE A 346 -3.18 9.72 7.44
CA ILE A 346 -2.87 10.24 8.78
C ILE A 346 -1.38 10.46 8.93
N PHE A 347 -0.54 9.57 8.40
CA PHE A 347 0.92 9.64 8.45
C PHE A 347 1.50 10.85 7.71
N SER A 348 1.02 11.15 6.51
CA SER A 348 1.47 12.31 5.70
C SER A 348 0.32 12.91 4.90
N ALA A 349 0.36 14.23 4.65
CA ALA A 349 -0.59 14.90 3.76
C ALA A 349 -0.40 14.51 2.28
N GLN A 350 0.76 13.93 1.94
CA GLN A 350 1.15 13.46 0.61
C GLN A 350 0.64 12.04 0.30
N ASN A 351 -0.52 11.67 0.84
CA ASN A 351 -1.12 10.37 0.62
C ASN A 351 -2.57 10.51 0.21
N GLN A 352 -3.03 9.55 -0.59
CA GLN A 352 -4.38 9.51 -1.13
C GLN A 352 -5.43 9.47 -0.02
N ARG A 353 -6.46 10.32 -0.17
CA ARG A 353 -7.72 10.14 0.57
C ARG A 353 -8.47 8.97 -0.06
N GLN A 354 -8.91 8.04 0.76
CA GLN A 354 -9.69 6.89 0.31
C GLN A 354 -10.86 6.65 1.25
N GLU A 355 -12.00 6.28 0.67
CA GLU A 355 -13.25 5.98 1.34
C GLU A 355 -13.80 4.65 0.84
N ILE A 356 -14.55 3.96 1.71
CA ILE A 356 -15.32 2.77 1.30
C ILE A 356 -16.75 3.20 1.05
N VAL A 357 -17.24 2.91 -0.15
CA VAL A 357 -18.64 3.03 -0.52
C VAL A 357 -19.23 1.62 -0.52
N TRP A 358 -20.28 1.42 0.29
CA TRP A 358 -21.01 0.16 0.34
C TRP A 358 -22.19 0.21 -0.62
N ILE A 359 -22.36 -0.85 -1.40
CA ILE A 359 -23.43 -0.98 -2.37
C ILE A 359 -24.29 -2.17 -1.97
N ASN A 360 -25.55 -1.90 -1.64
CA ASN A 360 -26.53 -2.90 -1.25
C ASN A 360 -27.19 -3.50 -2.51
N LYS A 361 -27.10 -4.83 -2.67
CA LYS A 361 -27.73 -5.60 -3.76
C LYS A 361 -29.13 -6.15 -3.40
N GLY A 362 -29.64 -5.81 -2.23
CA GLY A 362 -30.84 -6.40 -1.62
C GLY A 362 -30.49 -7.55 -0.67
N LYS A 363 -31.42 -7.87 0.25
CA LYS A 363 -31.29 -8.95 1.26
C LYS A 363 -29.98 -8.93 2.06
N GLY A 364 -29.43 -7.74 2.36
CA GLY A 364 -28.22 -7.57 3.18
C GLY A 364 -26.90 -7.95 2.51
N GLU A 365 -26.91 -8.23 1.20
CA GLU A 365 -25.69 -8.44 0.42
C GLU A 365 -25.07 -7.10 0.04
N VAL A 366 -24.03 -6.70 0.77
CA VAL A 366 -23.30 -5.46 0.53
C VAL A 366 -21.96 -5.72 -0.14
N HIS A 367 -21.54 -4.79 -0.98
CA HIS A 367 -20.23 -4.85 -1.62
C HIS A 367 -19.45 -3.54 -1.44
N ALA A 368 -18.17 -3.67 -1.11
CA ALA A 368 -17.27 -2.54 -0.90
C ALA A 368 -16.67 -2.07 -2.24
N VAL A 369 -16.79 -0.78 -2.52
CA VAL A 369 -16.09 -0.09 -3.62
C VAL A 369 -15.20 0.96 -3.01
N LEU A 370 -13.96 1.05 -3.50
CA LEU A 370 -13.00 2.03 -3.00
C LEU A 370 -13.14 3.32 -3.80
N ALA A 371 -13.54 4.39 -3.13
CA ALA A 371 -13.54 5.74 -3.66
C ALA A 371 -12.22 6.44 -3.28
N CYS A 372 -11.33 6.57 -4.25
CA CYS A 372 -9.97 7.08 -4.08
C CYS A 372 -9.89 8.51 -4.63
N GLY A 373 -9.59 9.50 -3.80
CA GLY A 373 -9.35 10.87 -4.24
C GLY A 373 -8.24 10.92 -5.30
N TRP A 374 -8.56 11.44 -6.47
CA TRP A 374 -7.61 11.53 -7.58
C TRP A 374 -6.79 12.80 -7.44
N LYS A 375 -5.47 12.65 -7.41
CA LYS A 375 -4.55 13.80 -7.37
C LYS A 375 -4.31 14.30 -8.78
N ASN A 376 -4.72 15.53 -9.04
CA ASN A 376 -4.50 16.17 -10.33
C ASN A 376 -3.00 16.34 -10.58
N GLY A 377 -2.58 16.13 -11.84
CA GLY A 377 -1.17 16.13 -12.21
C GLY A 377 -0.33 14.92 -11.74
N LEU A 378 -0.96 13.91 -11.11
CA LEU A 378 -0.26 12.70 -10.66
C LEU A 378 0.46 11.99 -11.81
N LYS A 379 1.76 11.74 -11.61
CA LYS A 379 2.60 10.91 -12.48
C LYS A 379 3.00 9.65 -11.72
N GLU A 380 2.61 8.49 -12.22
CA GLU A 380 3.04 7.19 -11.67
C GLU A 380 4.56 7.02 -11.82
N LEU A 381 5.19 6.32 -10.87
CA LEU A 381 6.64 6.06 -10.91
C LEU A 381 7.03 5.08 -12.03
N THR A 382 6.04 4.48 -12.70
CA THR A 382 6.22 3.57 -13.85
C THR A 382 7.14 4.11 -14.92
N HIS A 383 7.14 5.40 -15.20
CA HIS A 383 8.00 6.01 -16.22
C HIS A 383 9.46 6.19 -15.79
N PHE A 384 9.77 6.00 -14.49
CA PHE A 384 11.08 6.32 -13.91
C PHE A 384 11.80 5.08 -13.35
N LEU A 385 11.10 3.98 -13.04
CA LEU A 385 11.73 2.75 -12.51
C LEU A 385 12.67 2.04 -13.50
N TYR A 386 13.97 1.98 -13.20
CA TYR A 386 14.96 1.19 -13.92
C TYR A 386 15.45 0.01 -13.06
N GLY A 387 15.70 -1.17 -13.66
CA GLY A 387 16.28 -2.33 -12.96
C GLY A 387 15.37 -3.03 -11.93
N GLY A 388 14.05 -2.78 -11.96
CA GLY A 388 13.10 -3.24 -10.92
C GLY A 388 12.13 -4.35 -11.34
N SER A 389 12.46 -5.10 -12.38
CA SER A 389 11.64 -6.19 -12.92
C SER A 389 11.92 -7.53 -12.23
N GLU A 390 11.12 -8.54 -12.57
CA GLU A 390 11.37 -9.92 -12.15
C GLU A 390 12.74 -10.42 -12.59
N PRO A 391 13.37 -11.30 -11.79
CA PRO A 391 12.87 -11.86 -10.53
C PRO A 391 13.24 -11.03 -9.28
N ASP A 392 14.11 -10.01 -9.42
CA ASP A 392 14.83 -9.41 -8.29
C ASP A 392 14.13 -8.22 -7.65
N TYR A 393 13.30 -7.47 -8.39
CA TYR A 393 12.51 -6.35 -7.86
C TYR A 393 13.31 -5.34 -7.02
N ASN A 394 14.52 -4.99 -7.49
CA ASN A 394 15.44 -4.06 -6.83
C ASN A 394 15.75 -2.83 -7.71
N GLY A 395 14.72 -2.13 -8.16
CA GLY A 395 14.87 -0.99 -9.05
C GLY A 395 15.35 0.30 -8.39
N VAL A 396 15.73 1.24 -9.24
CA VAL A 396 16.12 2.62 -8.92
C VAL A 396 15.30 3.57 -9.80
N LEU A 397 14.86 4.71 -9.27
CA LEU A 397 14.18 5.72 -10.08
C LEU A 397 15.22 6.52 -10.85
N VAL A 398 15.01 6.72 -12.15
CA VAL A 398 15.92 7.49 -13.02
C VAL A 398 15.17 8.62 -13.72
N GLU A 399 15.89 9.67 -14.10
CA GLU A 399 15.29 10.82 -14.82
C GLU A 399 14.74 10.43 -16.19
N ASP A 400 15.47 9.61 -16.93
CA ASP A 400 15.04 9.04 -18.21
C ASP A 400 15.58 7.62 -18.38
N LYS A 401 14.68 6.64 -18.50
CA LYS A 401 15.02 5.23 -18.72
C LYS A 401 15.70 4.97 -20.07
N ASN A 402 15.46 5.84 -21.05
CA ASN A 402 15.98 5.69 -22.40
C ASN A 402 17.31 6.45 -22.59
N ALA A 403 17.75 7.22 -21.59
CA ALA A 403 19.02 7.91 -21.65
C ALA A 403 20.19 6.91 -21.72
N ALA A 404 21.20 7.26 -22.52
CA ALA A 404 22.45 6.51 -22.63
C ALA A 404 23.19 6.45 -21.30
N VAL A 405 23.12 7.53 -20.51
CA VAL A 405 23.64 7.63 -19.15
C VAL A 405 22.46 7.90 -18.22
N LYS A 406 22.31 7.06 -17.19
CA LYS A 406 21.17 7.11 -16.29
C LYS A 406 21.59 7.71 -14.95
N TYR A 407 20.89 8.77 -14.57
CA TYR A 407 21.03 9.40 -13.27
C TYR A 407 19.79 9.13 -12.44
N SER A 408 20.03 8.84 -11.16
CA SER A 408 18.97 8.65 -10.20
C SER A 408 18.10 9.90 -10.07
N LYS A 409 16.80 9.69 -9.95
CA LYS A 409 15.81 10.76 -9.81
C LYS A 409 15.54 11.05 -8.34
N TYR A 410 15.73 12.29 -7.92
CA TYR A 410 15.30 12.75 -6.60
C TYR A 410 13.81 13.10 -6.62
N ILE A 411 13.08 12.67 -5.59
CA ILE A 411 11.67 13.01 -5.35
C ILE A 411 11.53 13.46 -3.90
N LEU A 412 11.06 14.69 -3.71
CA LEU A 412 10.91 15.28 -2.39
C LEU A 412 9.92 14.49 -1.53
N GLY A 413 10.31 14.13 -0.30
CA GLY A 413 9.45 13.44 0.66
C GLY A 413 9.23 11.96 0.37
N LEU A 414 9.96 11.38 -0.59
CA LEU A 414 9.92 9.95 -0.87
C LEU A 414 10.39 9.15 0.35
N ALA A 415 11.50 9.54 0.96
CA ALA A 415 12.22 8.70 1.92
C ALA A 415 11.45 8.49 3.22
N LYS A 416 10.77 9.54 3.72
CA LYS A 416 10.00 9.47 4.96
C LYS A 416 8.89 8.42 4.93
N ASN A 417 8.40 8.03 3.74
CA ASN A 417 7.34 7.03 3.59
C ASN A 417 7.85 5.58 3.72
N LEU A 418 9.16 5.34 3.68
CA LEU A 418 9.76 4.00 3.80
C LEU A 418 9.30 3.28 5.07
N ILE A 419 9.43 3.94 6.22
CA ILE A 419 9.08 3.32 7.50
C ILE A 419 7.60 3.02 7.62
N PHE A 420 6.75 3.83 6.99
CA PHE A 420 5.32 3.58 6.99
C PHE A 420 5.00 2.31 6.20
N GLY A 421 5.59 2.15 5.00
CA GLY A 421 5.45 0.92 4.19
C GLY A 421 5.91 -0.33 4.95
N ILE A 422 7.06 -0.25 5.64
CA ILE A 422 7.56 -1.33 6.51
C ILE A 422 6.61 -1.59 7.69
N GLY A 423 6.14 -0.52 8.35
CA GLY A 423 5.29 -0.59 9.54
C GLY A 423 3.93 -1.21 9.27
N VAL A 424 3.32 -0.89 8.13
CA VAL A 424 2.09 -1.55 7.69
C VAL A 424 2.35 -2.88 6.98
N GLY A 425 3.61 -3.23 6.67
CA GLY A 425 3.94 -4.47 5.98
C GLY A 425 3.44 -4.54 4.53
N ASP A 426 3.37 -3.40 3.84
CA ASP A 426 2.91 -3.34 2.45
C ASP A 426 3.96 -3.91 1.49
N ARG A 427 3.88 -5.22 1.23
CA ARG A 427 4.83 -5.94 0.35
C ARG A 427 4.78 -5.47 -1.10
N ASP A 428 3.62 -4.99 -1.55
CA ASP A 428 3.47 -4.43 -2.88
C ASP A 428 4.14 -3.07 -3.00
N GLY A 429 4.29 -2.31 -1.91
CA GLY A 429 5.18 -1.15 -1.80
C GLY A 429 5.05 -0.16 -2.95
N ILE A 430 6.11 -0.08 -3.76
CA ILE A 430 6.18 0.77 -4.97
C ILE A 430 5.42 0.13 -6.15
N GLY A 431 5.32 -1.20 -6.18
CA GLY A 431 4.72 -2.02 -7.23
C GLY A 431 5.78 -2.69 -8.09
N LYS A 432 5.41 -3.78 -8.77
CA LYS A 432 6.28 -4.50 -9.70
C LYS A 432 6.88 -3.61 -10.80
N GLU A 433 6.07 -2.69 -11.33
CA GLU A 433 6.45 -1.72 -12.35
C GLU A 433 6.49 -0.30 -11.78
N ALA A 434 6.53 -0.14 -10.45
CA ALA A 434 6.37 1.14 -9.76
C ALA A 434 5.03 1.86 -9.99
N GLN A 435 3.96 1.10 -10.27
CA GLN A 435 2.65 1.66 -10.59
C GLN A 435 1.80 2.06 -9.38
N ASN A 436 2.19 1.65 -8.16
CA ASN A 436 1.37 1.88 -6.97
C ASN A 436 1.65 3.22 -6.30
N LYS A 437 2.74 3.90 -6.68
CA LYS A 437 3.16 5.18 -6.08
C LYS A 437 3.52 6.16 -7.19
N GLY A 438 3.55 7.44 -6.86
CA GLY A 438 3.74 8.51 -7.84
C GLY A 438 4.31 9.76 -7.21
N PHE A 439 4.32 10.83 -7.99
CA PHE A 439 4.53 12.17 -7.48
C PHE A 439 3.55 13.15 -8.14
N ALA A 440 3.21 14.19 -7.39
CA ALA A 440 2.37 15.29 -7.81
C ALA A 440 2.85 16.55 -7.09
N ASP A 441 2.77 17.70 -7.75
CA ASP A 441 3.32 18.96 -7.22
C ASP A 441 4.80 18.82 -6.79
N GLU A 442 5.57 18.09 -7.61
CA GLU A 442 7.02 17.79 -7.42
C GLU A 442 7.39 16.97 -6.17
N ALA A 443 6.41 16.55 -5.38
CA ALA A 443 6.63 15.72 -4.19
C ALA A 443 6.02 14.33 -4.34
N PHE A 444 6.56 13.39 -3.57
CA PHE A 444 6.01 12.04 -3.48
C PHE A 444 4.51 12.09 -3.19
N TYR A 445 3.76 11.17 -3.79
CA TYR A 445 2.35 10.97 -3.52
C TYR A 445 2.06 9.47 -3.42
N GLY A 446 1.72 9.01 -2.22
CA GLY A 446 1.42 7.61 -1.97
C GLY A 446 -0.06 7.30 -2.22
N PHE A 447 -0.32 6.20 -2.92
CA PHE A 447 -1.64 5.62 -3.13
C PHE A 447 -1.50 4.09 -3.17
N ASP A 448 -2.61 3.37 -3.28
CA ASP A 448 -2.62 1.91 -3.50
C ASP A 448 -1.75 1.11 -2.50
N TYR A 449 -2.06 1.23 -1.21
CA TYR A 449 -1.47 0.40 -0.16
C TYR A 449 -2.25 -0.92 -0.08
N GLY A 450 -2.04 -1.81 -1.06
CA GLY A 450 -2.92 -2.97 -1.30
C GLY A 450 -2.72 -4.15 -0.34
N LYS A 451 -1.52 -4.34 0.23
CA LYS A 451 -1.18 -5.52 1.07
C LYS A 451 -0.83 -5.24 2.54
N PRO A 452 -1.36 -4.21 3.22
CA PRO A 452 -1.01 -3.93 4.60
C PRO A 452 -1.47 -5.06 5.52
N TYR A 453 -0.64 -5.38 6.50
CA TYR A 453 -0.84 -6.35 7.56
C TYR A 453 -1.10 -7.80 7.07
N GLU A 454 -0.65 -8.12 5.86
CA GLU A 454 -0.68 -9.49 5.35
C GLU A 454 0.56 -10.29 5.81
N GLY A 455 0.34 -11.28 6.68
CA GLY A 455 1.38 -12.11 7.28
C GLY A 455 2.22 -11.36 8.32
N GLU A 456 3.41 -11.88 8.64
CA GLU A 456 4.24 -11.40 9.78
C GLU A 456 4.96 -10.06 9.54
N GLY A 457 5.01 -9.56 8.31
CA GLY A 457 5.77 -8.37 7.95
C GLY A 457 7.30 -8.58 8.02
N VAL A 458 8.08 -7.49 8.00
CA VAL A 458 9.56 -7.49 8.10
C VAL A 458 10.10 -6.67 9.26
N ALA A 459 9.25 -6.05 10.05
CA ALA A 459 9.66 -5.22 11.18
C ALA A 459 10.55 -5.96 12.19
N ALA A 460 10.36 -7.28 12.36
CA ALA A 460 11.16 -8.10 13.27
C ALA A 460 12.63 -8.27 12.85
N SER A 461 12.96 -8.10 11.56
CA SER A 461 14.34 -8.15 11.03
C SER A 461 14.89 -6.76 10.67
N LEU A 462 14.15 -5.69 11.02
CA LEU A 462 14.50 -4.32 10.71
C LEU A 462 15.73 -3.85 11.51
N SER A 463 16.70 -3.30 10.80
CA SER A 463 17.89 -2.66 11.34
C SER A 463 17.77 -1.14 11.36
N ASP A 464 18.68 -0.48 12.09
CA ASP A 464 18.66 0.97 12.33
C ASP A 464 19.08 1.83 11.11
N ASP A 465 19.42 1.19 9.99
CA ASP A 465 19.65 1.77 8.66
C ASP A 465 18.48 1.53 7.69
N PHE A 466 17.35 1.04 8.22
CA PHE A 466 16.14 0.62 7.51
C PHE A 466 16.26 -0.67 6.71
N SER A 467 17.43 -1.34 6.69
CA SER A 467 17.56 -2.65 6.04
C SER A 467 16.78 -3.72 6.80
N PHE A 468 16.23 -4.68 6.06
CA PHE A 468 15.50 -5.81 6.63
C PHE A 468 15.72 -7.07 5.79
N GLU A 469 15.41 -8.23 6.37
CA GLU A 469 15.50 -9.51 5.67
C GLU A 469 14.22 -9.81 4.89
N ASP A 470 14.28 -9.71 3.56
CA ASP A 470 13.28 -10.32 2.68
C ASP A 470 13.63 -11.80 2.43
N LYS A 471 13.02 -12.68 3.23
CA LYS A 471 13.23 -14.14 3.13
C LYS A 471 12.86 -14.69 1.76
N PHE A 472 11.85 -14.12 1.10
CA PHE A 472 11.36 -14.61 -0.19
C PHE A 472 12.23 -14.12 -1.35
N ALA A 473 12.90 -12.98 -1.20
CA ALA A 473 13.91 -12.52 -2.16
C ALA A 473 15.13 -13.45 -2.23
N LYS A 474 15.39 -14.25 -1.18
CA LYS A 474 16.46 -15.26 -1.15
C LYS A 474 16.08 -16.58 -1.82
N ALA A 475 14.82 -16.77 -2.20
CA ALA A 475 14.41 -17.99 -2.91
C ALA A 475 15.10 -18.08 -4.28
N PRO A 476 15.28 -19.29 -4.86
CA PRO A 476 15.76 -19.44 -6.22
C PRO A 476 14.94 -18.61 -7.22
N ALA A 477 15.60 -18.04 -8.24
CA ALA A 477 14.99 -17.12 -9.21
C ALA A 477 13.72 -17.68 -9.87
N LEU A 478 13.67 -19.00 -10.13
CA LEU A 478 12.49 -19.67 -10.69
C LEU A 478 11.23 -19.47 -9.84
N PHE A 479 11.36 -19.53 -8.50
CA PHE A 479 10.25 -19.31 -7.55
C PHE A 479 9.90 -17.82 -7.36
N ARG A 480 10.76 -16.90 -7.82
CA ARG A 480 10.58 -15.44 -7.74
C ARG A 480 10.10 -14.81 -9.05
N SER A 481 10.14 -15.56 -10.15
CA SER A 481 9.68 -15.14 -11.47
C SER A 481 8.17 -15.32 -11.67
N SER A 482 7.62 -14.80 -12.76
CA SER A 482 6.23 -14.98 -13.21
C SER A 482 5.86 -16.40 -13.64
N SER A 483 6.78 -17.36 -13.51
CA SER A 483 6.51 -18.78 -13.81
C SER A 483 5.33 -19.35 -13.00
N THR A 484 4.76 -20.47 -13.44
CA THR A 484 3.64 -21.16 -12.77
C THR A 484 3.96 -21.55 -11.32
N ILE A 485 5.22 -21.91 -11.05
CA ILE A 485 5.72 -22.25 -9.70
C ILE A 485 6.28 -21.04 -8.94
N GLY A 486 6.16 -19.84 -9.49
CA GLY A 486 6.73 -18.60 -8.95
C GLY A 486 6.01 -18.02 -7.73
N PHE A 487 5.69 -18.83 -6.73
CA PHE A 487 4.89 -18.42 -5.57
C PHE A 487 5.60 -17.40 -4.67
N ALA A 488 6.94 -17.43 -4.58
CA ALA A 488 7.70 -16.56 -3.68
C ALA A 488 7.55 -15.08 -4.07
N ARG A 489 7.32 -14.78 -5.37
CA ARG A 489 7.12 -13.41 -5.87
C ARG A 489 5.97 -12.68 -5.19
N HIS A 490 4.95 -13.40 -4.71
CA HIS A 490 3.76 -12.82 -4.07
C HIS A 490 4.01 -12.44 -2.60
N PHE A 491 5.15 -12.85 -2.06
CA PHE A 491 5.51 -12.62 -0.66
C PHE A 491 6.75 -11.72 -0.48
N MET A 492 7.39 -11.31 -1.58
CA MET A 492 8.54 -10.40 -1.62
C MET A 492 8.12 -8.93 -1.46
N TYR A 493 9.02 -8.12 -0.91
CA TYR A 493 8.89 -6.66 -0.84
C TYR A 493 9.41 -6.02 -2.13
N ARG A 494 8.51 -5.48 -2.94
CA ARG A 494 8.84 -5.07 -4.32
C ARG A 494 9.35 -3.64 -4.38
N ASN A 495 10.54 -3.47 -4.97
CA ASN A 495 11.15 -2.18 -5.31
C ASN A 495 11.31 -1.22 -4.12
N TYR A 496 11.46 -1.73 -2.90
CA TYR A 496 11.79 -0.92 -1.72
C TYR A 496 13.19 -0.29 -1.82
N SER A 497 14.06 -0.82 -2.68
CA SER A 497 15.37 -0.25 -3.04
C SER A 497 15.31 1.23 -3.45
N VAL A 498 14.20 1.70 -4.03
CA VAL A 498 14.07 3.09 -4.48
C VAL A 498 14.17 4.10 -3.34
N PHE A 499 13.83 3.70 -2.11
CA PHE A 499 13.88 4.59 -0.95
C PHE A 499 15.30 4.78 -0.41
N TYR A 500 16.25 3.92 -0.78
CA TYR A 500 17.59 3.92 -0.17
C TYR A 500 18.56 4.90 -0.81
N ASP A 501 18.26 5.43 -2.00
CA ASP A 501 19.05 6.48 -2.61
C ASP A 501 18.63 7.89 -2.14
N THR A 502 18.51 8.02 -0.81
CA THR A 502 18.07 9.22 -0.10
C THR A 502 18.84 9.38 1.21
N ALA A 503 18.83 10.60 1.77
CA ALA A 503 19.47 10.87 3.06
C ALA A 503 18.84 10.02 4.17
N LEU A 504 19.65 9.61 5.15
CA LEU A 504 19.15 8.84 6.29
C LEU A 504 18.28 9.70 7.21
N SER A 505 18.60 10.99 7.35
CA SER A 505 17.76 11.95 8.08
C SER A 505 16.34 12.04 7.50
N GLU A 506 16.17 12.10 6.18
CA GLU A 506 14.85 12.11 5.54
C GLU A 506 14.04 10.84 5.86
N ARG A 507 14.69 9.67 5.93
CA ARG A 507 14.05 8.42 6.38
C ARG A 507 13.67 8.47 7.86
N MET A 508 14.51 9.07 8.71
CA MET A 508 14.26 9.25 10.15
C MET A 508 13.14 10.24 10.45
N GLU A 509 12.89 11.26 9.60
CA GLU A 509 11.71 12.12 9.69
C GLU A 509 10.43 11.26 9.76
N GLY A 510 10.34 10.24 8.90
CA GLY A 510 9.24 9.29 8.90
C GLY A 510 9.09 8.52 10.22
N VAL A 511 10.20 8.17 10.88
CA VAL A 511 10.17 7.45 12.17
C VAL A 511 9.56 8.34 13.25
N HIS A 512 9.84 9.64 13.24
CA HIS A 512 9.23 10.59 14.18
C HIS A 512 7.71 10.73 13.96
N LEU A 513 7.27 10.78 12.69
CA LEU A 513 5.84 10.81 12.34
C LEU A 513 5.14 9.52 12.78
N LEU A 514 5.72 8.35 12.51
CA LEU A 514 5.14 7.07 12.92
C LEU A 514 5.14 6.94 14.45
N ARG A 515 6.21 7.35 15.14
CA ARG A 515 6.25 7.38 16.61
C ARG A 515 5.11 8.22 17.19
N LYS A 516 4.82 9.38 16.60
CA LYS A 516 3.70 10.23 17.02
C LYS A 516 2.36 9.50 16.89
N MET A 517 2.15 8.77 15.78
CA MET A 517 0.95 7.94 15.62
C MET A 517 0.88 6.81 16.67
N ILE A 518 2.01 6.17 16.97
CA ILE A 518 2.04 5.02 17.89
C ILE A 518 1.85 5.45 19.35
N THR A 519 2.57 6.48 19.77
CA THR A 519 2.73 6.87 21.18
C THR A 519 1.91 8.10 21.58
N GLY A 520 1.50 8.92 20.62
CA GLY A 520 0.91 10.24 20.85
C GLY A 520 1.93 11.32 21.25
N GLU A 521 3.21 10.97 21.41
CA GLU A 521 4.24 11.88 21.91
C GLU A 521 5.01 12.56 20.77
N ASN A 522 5.34 13.84 20.98
CA ASN A 522 6.26 14.57 20.10
C ASN A 522 7.72 14.19 20.42
N PRO A 523 8.66 14.31 19.47
CA PRO A 523 10.09 14.34 19.78
C PRO A 523 10.45 15.63 20.53
N SER A 524 11.71 15.76 20.97
CA SER A 524 12.18 16.97 21.64
C SER A 524 12.14 18.18 20.69
N GLU A 525 12.03 19.39 21.23
CA GLU A 525 12.02 20.63 20.43
C GLU A 525 13.30 20.79 19.59
N GLU A 526 14.44 20.32 20.10
CA GLU A 526 15.71 20.28 19.36
C GLU A 526 15.61 19.43 18.09
N VAL A 527 15.03 18.23 18.20
CA VAL A 527 14.78 17.35 17.04
C VAL A 527 13.76 17.99 16.09
N ILE A 528 12.65 18.52 16.61
CA ILE A 528 11.62 19.18 15.78
C ILE A 528 12.23 20.31 14.94
N ASN A 529 13.06 21.16 15.55
CA ASN A 529 13.67 22.29 14.86
C ASN A 529 14.75 21.88 13.84
N SER A 530 15.27 20.64 13.93
CA SER A 530 16.26 20.12 12.97
C SER A 530 15.64 19.63 11.66
N TYR A 531 14.33 19.35 11.62
CA TYR A 531 13.60 18.89 10.43
C TYR A 531 12.61 19.94 9.93
N PRO A 532 12.81 20.51 8.73
CA PRO A 532 11.85 21.44 8.13
C PRO A 532 10.47 20.79 7.94
N GLY A 533 9.39 21.44 8.42
CA GLY A 533 8.01 20.97 8.22
C GLY A 533 7.53 19.88 9.21
N LEU A 534 8.42 19.35 10.06
CA LEU A 534 8.07 18.26 10.99
C LEU A 534 7.01 18.71 12.01
N ARG A 535 7.06 19.96 12.48
CA ARG A 535 6.09 20.49 13.45
C ARG A 535 4.67 20.47 12.88
N GLU A 536 4.52 20.89 11.63
CA GLU A 536 3.24 20.96 10.92
C GLU A 536 2.65 19.55 10.74
N GLU A 537 3.47 18.58 10.33
CA GLU A 537 3.04 17.18 10.17
C GLU A 537 2.68 16.53 11.51
N LEU A 538 3.46 16.76 12.57
CA LEU A 538 3.14 16.27 13.92
C LEU A 538 1.82 16.85 14.46
N LYS A 539 1.58 18.14 14.21
CA LYS A 539 0.33 18.81 14.55
C LYS A 539 -0.84 18.22 13.76
N ARG A 540 -0.66 17.98 12.46
CA ARG A 540 -1.67 17.36 11.61
C ARG A 540 -2.01 15.93 12.06
N ILE A 541 -1.02 15.14 12.47
CA ILE A 541 -1.26 13.81 13.06
C ILE A 541 -2.10 13.97 14.33
N GLN A 542 -1.71 14.88 15.23
CA GLN A 542 -2.44 15.15 16.48
C GLN A 542 -3.89 15.55 16.24
N GLU A 543 -4.17 16.40 15.24
CA GLU A 543 -5.52 16.83 14.85
C GLU A 543 -6.35 15.70 14.23
N LYS A 544 -5.70 14.70 13.63
CA LYS A 544 -6.35 13.52 13.04
C LYS A 544 -6.42 12.32 13.99
N THR A 545 -5.77 12.37 15.14
CA THR A 545 -5.84 11.32 16.17
C THR A 545 -7.23 11.33 16.79
N PRO A 546 -8.02 10.24 16.69
CA PRO A 546 -9.34 10.17 17.31
C PRO A 546 -9.24 10.34 18.83
N SER A 547 -10.12 11.14 19.42
CA SER A 547 -10.24 11.19 20.87
C SER A 547 -11.13 10.04 21.36
N PRO A 548 -10.77 9.35 22.46
CA PRO A 548 -11.62 8.27 22.94
C PRO A 548 -13.01 8.76 23.40
N GLU A 549 -13.15 10.01 23.83
CA GLU A 549 -14.44 10.62 24.17
C GLU A 549 -15.37 10.75 22.95
N GLU A 550 -14.86 11.17 21.79
CA GLU A 550 -15.63 11.23 20.53
C GLU A 550 -16.05 9.84 20.05
N LEU A 551 -15.16 8.85 20.19
CA LEU A 551 -15.45 7.46 19.85
C LEU A 551 -16.56 6.90 20.75
N LEU A 552 -16.49 7.17 22.06
CA LEU A 552 -17.48 6.71 23.03
C LEU A 552 -18.85 7.37 22.79
N SER A 553 -18.87 8.66 22.47
CA SER A 553 -20.09 9.38 22.09
C SER A 553 -20.73 8.79 20.82
N SER A 554 -19.91 8.45 19.83
CA SER A 554 -20.37 7.82 18.58
C SER A 554 -20.98 6.44 18.84
N LEU A 555 -20.33 5.62 19.66
CA LEU A 555 -20.85 4.31 20.09
C LEU A 555 -22.16 4.44 20.86
N GLY A 556 -22.29 5.44 21.74
CA GLY A 556 -23.53 5.72 22.46
C GLY A 556 -24.71 5.99 21.52
N ARG A 557 -24.49 6.84 20.51
CA ARG A 557 -25.49 7.13 19.47
C ARG A 557 -25.87 5.88 18.66
N LEU A 558 -24.89 5.06 18.27
CA LEU A 558 -25.15 3.81 17.53
C LEU A 558 -25.95 2.82 18.40
N ARG A 559 -25.63 2.74 19.69
CA ARG A 559 -26.33 1.88 20.64
C ARG A 559 -27.80 2.28 20.78
N GLU A 560 -28.11 3.58 20.85
CA GLU A 560 -29.49 4.09 20.89
C GLU A 560 -30.31 3.71 19.65
N GLN A 561 -29.66 3.52 18.50
CA GLN A 561 -30.30 3.11 17.25
C GLN A 561 -30.48 1.58 17.14
N SER A 562 -29.78 0.81 17.97
CA SER A 562 -29.84 -0.66 17.96
C SER A 562 -31.02 -1.20 18.78
N GLN A 563 -31.58 -2.33 18.36
CA GLN A 563 -32.63 -3.01 19.13
C GLN A 563 -32.02 -3.69 20.37
N GLU A 564 -32.67 -3.55 21.52
CA GLU A 564 -32.26 -4.20 22.76
C GLU A 564 -32.23 -5.74 22.60
N GLY A 565 -31.10 -6.37 22.95
CA GLY A 565 -30.82 -7.79 22.80
C GLY A 565 -30.36 -8.23 21.39
N SER A 566 -30.21 -7.31 20.43
CA SER A 566 -29.75 -7.65 19.07
C SER A 566 -28.25 -7.97 18.99
N HIS A 567 -27.85 -8.73 17.96
CA HIS A 567 -26.43 -8.99 17.69
C HIS A 567 -25.65 -7.70 17.44
N LEU A 568 -26.23 -6.74 16.71
CA LEU A 568 -25.68 -5.40 16.53
C LEU A 568 -25.39 -4.69 17.87
N GLN A 569 -26.31 -4.74 18.84
CA GLN A 569 -26.05 -4.18 20.17
C GLN A 569 -24.84 -4.84 20.82
N ALA A 570 -24.70 -6.16 20.70
CA ALA A 570 -23.57 -6.88 21.27
C ALA A 570 -22.23 -6.47 20.66
N LEU A 571 -22.19 -6.21 19.35
CA LEU A 571 -21.00 -5.69 18.67
C LEU A 571 -20.62 -4.31 19.20
N ILE A 572 -21.60 -3.42 19.37
CA ILE A 572 -21.40 -2.06 19.90
C ILE A 572 -20.93 -2.11 21.36
N ASP A 573 -21.58 -2.91 22.21
CA ASP A 573 -21.24 -3.08 23.62
C ASP A 573 -19.80 -3.63 23.79
N ALA A 574 -19.36 -4.53 22.91
CA ALA A 574 -17.98 -5.02 22.90
C ALA A 574 -16.97 -3.89 22.62
N GLN A 575 -17.24 -3.01 21.65
CA GLN A 575 -16.36 -1.86 21.37
C GLN A 575 -16.35 -0.85 22.53
N ILE A 576 -17.48 -0.63 23.20
CA ILE A 576 -17.56 0.25 24.38
C ILE A 576 -16.65 -0.26 25.49
N ILE A 577 -16.69 -1.56 25.78
CA ILE A 577 -15.87 -2.18 26.83
C ILE A 577 -14.38 -2.08 26.47
N GLU A 578 -14.02 -2.39 25.22
CA GLU A 578 -12.63 -2.29 24.75
C GLU A 578 -12.09 -0.87 24.93
N LEU A 579 -12.85 0.14 24.52
CA LEU A 579 -12.49 1.55 24.64
C LEU A 579 -12.35 2.01 26.10
N CYS A 580 -13.25 1.57 26.98
CA CYS A 580 -13.24 1.95 28.39
C CYS A 580 -12.22 1.16 29.24
N SER A 581 -11.67 0.05 28.72
CA SER A 581 -10.69 -0.79 29.42
C SER A 581 -9.40 -0.07 29.82
N GLY A 582 -9.08 1.03 29.13
CA GLY A 582 -7.85 1.81 29.32
C GLY A 582 -6.58 1.09 28.82
N LYS A 583 -6.73 0.02 28.02
CA LYS A 583 -5.62 -0.75 27.43
C LYS A 583 -5.20 -0.29 26.04
N LEU A 584 -6.05 0.46 25.35
CA LEU A 584 -5.81 0.91 23.98
C LEU A 584 -4.64 1.91 23.94
N SER A 585 -3.67 1.63 23.07
CA SER A 585 -2.63 2.61 22.72
C SER A 585 -3.21 3.72 21.84
N THR A 586 -2.43 4.79 21.60
CA THR A 586 -2.84 5.84 20.66
C THR A 586 -3.08 5.28 19.25
N PHE A 587 -2.28 4.30 18.82
CA PHE A 587 -2.46 3.66 17.53
C PHE A 587 -3.75 2.84 17.44
N ASP A 588 -4.14 2.18 18.53
CA ASP A 588 -5.34 1.36 18.56
C ASP A 588 -6.62 2.18 18.33
N LEU A 589 -6.62 3.45 18.74
CA LEU A 589 -7.76 4.35 18.53
C LEU A 589 -8.09 4.55 17.04
N TYR A 590 -7.09 4.47 16.14
CA TYR A 590 -7.35 4.51 14.70
C TYR A 590 -8.13 3.29 14.22
N PHE A 591 -7.79 2.10 14.72
CA PHE A 591 -8.55 0.88 14.43
C PHE A 591 -9.95 0.93 15.04
N SER A 592 -10.09 1.42 16.27
CA SER A 592 -11.40 1.62 16.91
C SER A 592 -12.30 2.56 16.09
N GLN A 593 -11.76 3.67 15.58
CA GLN A 593 -12.51 4.56 14.68
C GLN A 593 -12.98 3.83 13.42
N ILE A 594 -12.12 3.02 12.78
CA ILE A 594 -12.50 2.26 11.58
C ILE A 594 -13.60 1.25 11.91
N LYS A 595 -13.51 0.54 13.03
CA LYS A 595 -14.55 -0.41 13.48
C LYS A 595 -15.89 0.31 13.73
N ILE A 596 -15.87 1.46 14.38
CA ILE A 596 -17.06 2.27 14.64
C ILE A 596 -17.68 2.78 13.34
N ASP A 597 -16.86 3.29 12.42
CA ASP A 597 -17.31 3.73 11.10
C ASP A 597 -17.94 2.57 10.31
N LEU A 598 -17.35 1.37 10.39
CA LEU A 598 -17.88 0.18 9.73
C LEU A 598 -19.23 -0.27 10.31
N ILE A 599 -19.41 -0.18 11.63
CA ILE A 599 -20.71 -0.43 12.28
C ILE A 599 -21.76 0.57 11.79
N ASP A 600 -21.44 1.87 11.79
CA ASP A 600 -22.34 2.92 11.28
C ASP A 600 -22.71 2.69 9.80
N MET A 601 -21.72 2.32 8.97
CA MET A 601 -21.95 1.95 7.58
C MET A 601 -22.78 0.68 7.43
N GLY A 602 -22.56 -0.33 8.28
CA GLY A 602 -23.32 -1.58 8.31
C GLY A 602 -24.80 -1.33 8.60
N ILE A 603 -25.10 -0.46 9.58
CA ILE A 603 -26.47 -0.03 9.91
C ILE A 603 -27.11 0.70 8.72
N LYS A 604 -26.43 1.69 8.13
CA LYS A 604 -26.96 2.48 7.01
C LYS A 604 -27.24 1.66 5.75
N ASN A 605 -26.50 0.57 5.55
CA ASN A 605 -26.59 -0.27 4.37
C ASN A 605 -27.28 -1.61 4.62
N GLU A 606 -27.86 -1.82 5.81
CA GLU A 606 -28.54 -3.07 6.18
C GLU A 606 -27.66 -4.33 6.00
N MET A 607 -26.36 -4.23 6.32
CA MET A 607 -25.42 -5.35 6.26
C MET A 607 -25.81 -6.42 7.29
N HIS A 608 -25.68 -7.71 6.94
CA HIS A 608 -25.90 -8.80 7.90
C HIS A 608 -24.92 -8.75 9.08
N ASP A 609 -25.44 -8.86 10.30
CA ASP A 609 -24.65 -8.78 11.55
C ASP A 609 -23.49 -9.78 11.59
N ALA A 610 -23.66 -10.99 11.05
CA ALA A 610 -22.60 -12.00 10.98
C ALA A 610 -21.47 -11.62 10.01
N GLU A 611 -21.81 -11.01 8.87
CA GLU A 611 -20.84 -10.50 7.91
C GLU A 611 -20.09 -9.29 8.48
N LEU A 612 -20.80 -8.39 9.17
CA LEU A 612 -20.20 -7.27 9.90
C LEU A 612 -19.22 -7.76 10.98
N ALA A 613 -19.60 -8.76 11.78
CA ALA A 613 -18.75 -9.34 12.80
C ALA A 613 -17.44 -9.93 12.23
N ASP A 614 -17.52 -10.64 11.10
CA ASP A 614 -16.35 -11.19 10.40
C ASP A 614 -15.40 -10.08 9.89
N TYR A 615 -15.93 -8.95 9.41
CA TYR A 615 -15.09 -7.80 9.05
C TYR A 615 -14.44 -7.12 10.26
N LEU A 616 -15.14 -7.04 11.40
CA LEU A 616 -14.56 -6.51 12.64
C LEU A 616 -13.42 -7.41 13.16
N GLU A 617 -13.60 -8.73 13.14
CA GLU A 617 -12.54 -9.69 13.52
C GLU A 617 -11.34 -9.61 12.56
N PHE A 618 -11.60 -9.43 11.26
CA PHE A 618 -10.55 -9.19 10.27
C PHE A 618 -9.73 -7.92 10.59
N ILE A 619 -10.38 -6.84 11.03
CA ILE A 619 -9.71 -5.61 11.48
C ILE A 619 -8.91 -5.84 12.76
N ASP A 620 -9.41 -6.64 13.72
CA ASP A 620 -8.69 -6.98 14.95
C ASP A 620 -7.40 -7.77 14.65
N GLY A 621 -7.41 -8.65 13.64
CA GLY A 621 -6.21 -9.34 13.16
C GLY A 621 -5.15 -8.38 12.61
N MET A 622 -5.58 -7.34 11.87
CA MET A 622 -4.68 -6.29 11.40
C MET A 622 -4.12 -5.46 12.57
N ALA A 623 -4.95 -5.13 13.57
CA ALA A 623 -4.53 -4.40 14.76
C ALA A 623 -3.47 -5.17 15.57
N ALA A 624 -3.63 -6.49 15.72
CA ALA A 624 -2.63 -7.33 16.38
C ALA A 624 -1.28 -7.33 15.64
N THR A 625 -1.30 -7.43 14.31
CA THR A 625 -0.10 -7.37 13.47
C THR A 625 0.57 -5.99 13.58
N ALA A 626 -0.21 -4.92 13.56
CA ALA A 626 0.27 -3.56 13.73
C ALA A 626 0.98 -3.36 15.08
N ARG A 627 0.42 -3.87 16.19
CA ARG A 627 1.04 -3.78 17.52
C ARG A 627 2.43 -4.41 17.54
N ASN A 628 2.58 -5.61 16.99
CA ASN A 628 3.87 -6.30 16.91
C ASN A 628 4.87 -5.51 16.07
N SER A 629 4.46 -5.06 14.88
CA SER A 629 5.29 -4.25 13.98
C SER A 629 5.77 -2.95 14.64
N ASN A 630 4.84 -2.22 15.26
CA ASN A 630 5.11 -0.96 15.96
C ASN A 630 6.10 -1.14 17.13
N GLN A 631 5.96 -2.23 17.90
CA GLN A 631 6.89 -2.54 18.99
C GLN A 631 8.31 -2.79 18.48
N HIS A 632 8.46 -3.57 17.40
CA HIS A 632 9.77 -3.80 16.79
C HIS A 632 10.39 -2.51 16.25
N ILE A 633 9.62 -1.68 15.54
CA ILE A 633 10.10 -0.40 15.00
C ILE A 633 10.58 0.53 16.12
N LEU A 634 9.77 0.72 17.18
CA LEU A 634 10.16 1.58 18.29
C LEU A 634 11.43 1.07 19.01
N ALA A 635 11.57 -0.24 19.14
CA ALA A 635 12.76 -0.85 19.74
C ALA A 635 14.01 -0.66 18.86
N THR A 636 13.91 -0.88 17.54
CA THR A 636 15.02 -0.73 16.60
C THR A 636 15.57 0.70 16.59
N PHE A 637 14.69 1.71 16.60
CA PHE A 637 15.11 3.11 16.48
C PHE A 637 15.26 3.85 17.81
N GLN A 638 15.11 3.19 18.96
CA GLN A 638 15.08 3.82 20.30
C GLN A 638 16.22 4.82 20.57
N GLN A 639 17.41 4.58 20.02
CA GLN A 639 18.55 5.50 20.15
C GLN A 639 18.51 6.64 19.13
N ARG A 640 18.22 6.33 17.85
CA ARG A 640 18.23 7.31 16.75
C ARG A 640 17.08 8.32 16.85
N ILE A 641 15.94 7.97 17.46
CA ILE A 641 14.82 8.91 17.67
C ILE A 641 15.17 10.10 18.59
N LEU A 642 16.30 10.08 19.29
CA LEU A 642 16.75 11.15 20.17
C LEU A 642 17.70 12.14 19.46
N LEU A 643 18.10 11.85 18.23
CA LEU A 643 19.11 12.59 17.49
C LEU A 643 18.45 13.58 16.51
N THR A 644 19.11 14.71 16.31
CA THR A 644 18.78 15.71 15.29
C THR A 644 19.11 15.20 13.88
N ALA A 645 18.56 15.85 12.85
CA ALA A 645 18.85 15.53 11.46
C ALA A 645 20.36 15.50 11.15
N GLN A 646 21.12 16.50 11.62
CA GLN A 646 22.56 16.60 11.40
C GLN A 646 23.34 15.49 12.11
N GLU A 647 22.90 15.09 13.31
CA GLU A 647 23.49 13.98 14.05
C GLU A 647 23.20 12.63 13.37
N ILE A 648 22.04 12.46 12.73
CA ILE A 648 21.72 11.28 11.91
C ILE A 648 22.59 11.23 10.65
N ASP A 649 22.73 12.35 9.94
CA ASP A 649 23.54 12.41 8.72
C ASP A 649 25.04 12.23 9.03
N LEU A 650 25.51 12.70 10.20
CA LEU A 650 26.84 12.35 10.70
C LEU A 650 27.05 10.83 10.77
N LEU A 651 26.09 10.09 11.35
CA LEU A 651 26.19 8.63 11.43
C LEU A 651 26.23 8.01 10.03
N ASP A 652 25.34 8.43 9.12
CA ASP A 652 25.30 7.93 7.74
C ASP A 652 26.61 8.20 6.98
N HIS A 653 27.18 9.41 7.13
CA HIS A 653 28.44 9.80 6.51
C HIS A 653 29.62 8.99 7.04
N LEU A 654 29.74 8.82 8.37
CA LEU A 654 30.79 7.98 8.96
C LEU A 654 30.64 6.52 8.51
N GLU A 655 29.43 5.96 8.57
CA GLU A 655 29.15 4.60 8.14
C GLU A 655 29.56 4.39 6.68
N LYS A 656 29.17 5.28 5.76
CA LYS A 656 29.51 5.18 4.33
C LYS A 656 30.98 5.50 4.04
N TYR A 657 31.63 6.34 4.86
CA TYR A 657 33.06 6.63 4.73
C TYR A 657 33.93 5.43 5.12
N PHE A 658 33.64 4.77 6.25
CA PHE A 658 34.43 3.65 6.73
C PHE A 658 34.06 2.30 6.13
N SER A 659 32.82 2.13 5.63
CA SER A 659 32.38 0.87 5.01
C SER A 659 32.71 0.79 3.51
N PRO A 660 32.82 -0.41 2.93
CA PRO A 660 32.78 -0.58 1.47
C PRO A 660 31.48 0.02 0.91
N ALA A 661 31.61 0.86 -0.11
CA ALA A 661 30.50 1.62 -0.67
C ALA A 661 30.61 1.76 -2.19
N SER A 662 29.47 1.99 -2.84
CA SER A 662 29.34 2.20 -4.28
C SER A 662 28.46 3.42 -4.56
N VAL A 663 28.78 4.10 -5.66
CA VAL A 663 28.01 5.24 -6.21
C VAL A 663 27.12 4.82 -7.39
N MET A 664 27.12 3.53 -7.73
CA MET A 664 26.33 2.95 -8.82
C MET A 664 25.25 2.02 -8.26
N SER A 665 24.14 1.86 -8.97
CA SER A 665 23.10 0.85 -8.70
C SER A 665 23.63 -0.59 -8.65
N HIS A 666 22.81 -1.54 -8.19
CA HIS A 666 23.23 -2.94 -7.99
C HIS A 666 23.75 -3.63 -9.26
N ASP A 667 23.24 -3.24 -10.41
CA ASP A 667 23.64 -3.71 -11.74
C ASP A 667 24.81 -2.90 -12.32
N GLY A 668 25.21 -1.80 -11.68
CA GLY A 668 26.32 -0.95 -12.10
C GLY A 668 25.98 0.03 -13.23
N GLU A 669 24.70 0.27 -13.52
CA GLU A 669 24.24 1.02 -14.70
C GLU A 669 23.68 2.42 -14.41
N VAL A 670 23.30 2.72 -13.16
CA VAL A 670 22.72 4.02 -12.76
C VAL A 670 23.62 4.74 -11.77
N PHE A 671 23.88 6.03 -12.00
CA PHE A 671 24.56 6.92 -11.05
C PHE A 671 23.61 7.32 -9.93
N LEU A 672 23.98 7.01 -8.69
CA LEU A 672 23.19 7.27 -7.49
C LEU A 672 23.43 8.68 -6.94
N ASN A 673 22.41 9.23 -6.28
CA ASN A 673 22.52 10.51 -5.56
C ASN A 673 23.44 10.35 -4.33
N THR A 674 23.29 9.23 -3.62
CA THR A 674 23.99 8.89 -2.39
C THR A 674 24.84 7.63 -2.56
N MET A 675 25.90 7.49 -1.75
CA MET A 675 26.62 6.22 -1.65
C MET A 675 25.73 5.15 -0.99
N ARG A 676 25.79 3.92 -1.49
CA ARG A 676 25.20 2.72 -0.85
C ARG A 676 26.28 1.75 -0.39
N PHE A 677 25.98 0.93 0.60
CA PHE A 677 26.88 -0.15 1.05
C PHE A 677 26.96 -1.25 -0.01
N ASP A 678 28.17 -1.74 -0.30
CA ASP A 678 28.38 -2.79 -1.31
C ASP A 678 29.53 -3.75 -0.91
N PRO A 679 29.23 -4.99 -0.47
CA PRO A 679 27.88 -5.55 -0.28
C PRO A 679 27.19 -4.95 0.96
N PRO A 680 25.84 -4.99 1.05
CA PRO A 680 25.11 -4.45 2.20
C PRO A 680 25.54 -4.99 3.57
N SER A 681 26.00 -6.25 3.62
CA SER A 681 26.49 -6.91 4.84
C SER A 681 27.84 -6.38 5.35
N SER A 682 28.53 -5.53 4.57
CA SER A 682 29.83 -4.97 4.94
C SER A 682 29.75 -3.67 5.73
N ARG A 683 28.54 -3.23 6.09
CA ARG A 683 28.31 -2.04 6.91
C ARG A 683 29.03 -2.11 8.25
N ILE A 684 29.73 -1.04 8.60
CA ILE A 684 30.30 -0.80 9.93
C ILE A 684 29.36 0.18 10.66
N PRO A 685 28.55 -0.29 11.62
CA PRO A 685 27.55 0.56 12.27
C PRO A 685 28.19 1.54 13.26
N PHE A 686 27.61 2.73 13.36
CA PHE A 686 27.93 3.73 14.38
C PHE A 686 26.72 4.04 15.24
N LYS A 687 26.99 4.39 16.50
CA LYS A 687 25.96 4.84 17.45
C LYS A 687 26.44 6.10 18.15
N LEU A 688 25.55 7.08 18.24
CA LEU A 688 25.76 8.31 18.99
C LEU A 688 24.79 8.35 20.16
N LYS A 689 25.30 8.61 21.36
CA LYS A 689 24.50 8.78 22.58
C LYS A 689 24.78 10.15 23.18
N LYS A 690 23.73 10.95 23.38
CA LYS A 690 23.78 12.20 24.15
C LYS A 690 23.75 11.88 25.65
N GLU A 691 24.76 12.30 26.38
CA GLU A 691 24.89 12.08 27.82
C GLU A 691 24.23 13.23 28.60
N ALA A 692 23.80 12.94 29.84
CA ALA A 692 23.10 13.91 30.67
C ALA A 692 23.92 15.17 31.01
N ASN A 693 25.25 15.08 30.93
CA ASN A 693 26.17 16.20 31.16
C ASN A 693 26.38 17.09 29.91
N GLY A 694 25.64 16.84 28.81
CA GLY A 694 25.76 17.58 27.55
C GLY A 694 26.93 17.14 26.65
N THR A 695 27.68 16.10 27.04
CA THR A 695 28.67 15.45 26.17
C THR A 695 28.03 14.34 25.35
N TYR A 696 28.78 13.81 24.39
CA TYR A 696 28.35 12.76 23.48
C TYR A 696 29.31 11.58 23.53
N THR A 697 28.76 10.38 23.41
CA THR A 697 29.53 9.15 23.29
C THR A 697 29.28 8.57 21.90
N LEU A 698 30.30 8.60 21.04
CA LEU A 698 30.29 7.92 19.74
C LEU A 698 30.89 6.52 19.90
N THR A 699 30.22 5.50 19.37
CA THR A 699 30.69 4.11 19.45
C THR A 699 30.55 3.38 18.12
N THR A 700 31.43 2.39 17.89
CA THR A 700 31.38 1.46 16.76
C THR A 700 31.95 0.11 17.18
N THR A 701 31.52 -0.97 16.53
CA THR A 701 32.02 -2.33 16.81
C THR A 701 33.39 -2.61 16.19
N ASN A 702 33.80 -1.84 15.17
CA ASN A 702 35.06 -2.08 14.47
C ASN A 702 36.23 -1.39 15.15
N LYS A 703 37.16 -2.17 15.70
CA LYS A 703 38.34 -1.67 16.43
C LYS A 703 39.48 -1.19 15.51
N ASN A 704 39.48 -1.64 14.26
CA ASN A 704 40.60 -1.43 13.34
C ASN A 704 40.68 0.01 12.82
N ILE A 705 39.63 0.81 13.00
CA ILE A 705 39.55 2.18 12.49
C ILE A 705 40.02 3.25 13.50
N ALA A 706 40.52 2.85 14.67
CA ALA A 706 40.95 3.78 15.72
C ALA A 706 42.05 4.75 15.27
N GLY A 707 43.04 4.26 14.50
CA GLY A 707 44.11 5.10 13.95
C GLY A 707 43.58 6.16 13.00
N GLN A 708 42.71 5.76 12.06
CA GLN A 708 42.07 6.68 11.11
C GLN A 708 41.21 7.74 11.82
N PHE A 709 40.49 7.38 12.89
CA PHE A 709 39.74 8.36 13.70
C PHE A 709 40.64 9.44 14.31
N LYS A 710 41.80 9.03 14.82
CA LYS A 710 42.76 9.97 15.39
C LYS A 710 43.39 10.84 14.30
N ASP A 711 43.84 10.24 13.22
CA ASP A 711 44.64 10.91 12.19
C ASP A 711 43.80 11.83 11.29
N GLU A 712 42.57 11.41 10.95
CA GLU A 712 41.72 12.14 10.00
C GLU A 712 40.63 12.99 10.66
N PHE A 713 40.20 12.62 11.87
CA PHE A 713 39.12 13.31 12.60
C PHE A 713 39.57 13.91 13.94
N GLY A 714 40.80 13.68 14.37
CA GLY A 714 41.33 14.22 15.63
C GLY A 714 40.67 13.64 16.89
N LEU A 715 40.01 12.47 16.78
CA LEU A 715 39.26 11.87 17.89
C LEU A 715 40.04 10.74 18.55
N GLU A 716 40.25 10.87 19.87
CA GLU A 716 40.81 9.79 20.68
C GLU A 716 39.71 8.88 21.23
N CYS A 717 39.80 7.60 20.89
CA CYS A 717 38.80 6.61 21.24
C CYS A 717 39.41 5.53 22.15
N LYS A 718 38.67 5.14 23.18
CA LYS A 718 38.99 4.00 24.04
C LYS A 718 38.57 2.71 23.35
N GLN A 719 39.47 1.76 23.28
CA GLN A 719 39.21 0.43 22.77
C GLN A 719 38.81 -0.50 23.90
N SER A 720 37.72 -1.25 23.72
CA SER A 720 37.23 -2.28 24.65
C SER A 720 36.93 -3.57 23.90
N ASP A 721 36.46 -4.60 24.60
CA ASP A 721 35.97 -5.83 23.97
C ASP A 721 34.76 -5.59 23.06
N GLU A 722 33.94 -4.59 23.40
CA GLU A 722 32.70 -4.23 22.72
C GLU A 722 32.93 -3.37 21.45
N GLY A 723 34.09 -2.73 21.31
CA GLY A 723 34.42 -1.90 20.15
C GLY A 723 35.29 -0.67 20.49
N LEU A 724 35.03 0.44 19.79
CA LEU A 724 35.61 1.76 20.07
C LEU A 724 34.56 2.67 20.70
N SER A 725 35.01 3.52 21.63
CA SER A 725 34.18 4.55 22.27
C SER A 725 34.95 5.86 22.41
N CYS A 726 34.41 6.94 21.86
CA CYS A 726 34.99 8.27 21.88
C CYS A 726 34.04 9.21 22.64
N ASN A 727 34.53 9.94 23.64
CA ASN A 727 33.76 10.97 24.32
C ASN A 727 34.04 12.33 23.65
N ILE A 728 32.97 13.04 23.30
CA ILE A 728 33.02 14.22 22.44
C ILE A 728 32.20 15.33 23.11
N ASN A 729 32.74 16.54 23.20
CA ASN A 729 31.97 17.70 23.64
C ASN A 729 31.20 18.34 22.46
N ALA A 730 30.33 19.32 22.72
CA ALA A 730 29.48 19.91 21.69
C ALA A 730 30.27 20.62 20.56
N ASP A 731 31.37 21.30 20.89
CA ASP A 731 32.22 21.99 19.90
C ASP A 731 32.92 20.97 18.98
N ALA A 732 33.48 19.91 19.56
CA ALA A 732 34.13 18.84 18.81
C ALA A 732 33.13 18.04 17.97
N LEU A 733 31.89 17.84 18.44
CA LEU A 733 30.83 17.23 17.63
C LEU A 733 30.51 18.08 16.40
N SER A 734 30.39 19.41 16.58
CA SER A 734 30.13 20.34 15.47
C SER A 734 31.24 20.33 14.41
N GLN A 735 32.50 20.17 14.83
CA GLN A 735 33.63 19.99 13.92
C GLN A 735 33.59 18.61 13.23
N LEU A 736 33.27 17.55 13.98
CA LEU A 736 33.15 16.19 13.44
C LEU A 736 32.09 16.11 12.34
N ILE A 737 30.92 16.73 12.53
CA ILE A 737 29.83 16.78 11.52
C ILE A 737 30.37 17.32 10.19
N LYS A 738 31.05 18.47 10.22
CA LYS A 738 31.63 19.10 9.02
C LYS A 738 32.72 18.24 8.38
N ASN A 739 33.62 17.69 9.19
CA ASN A 739 34.71 16.86 8.69
C ASN A 739 34.20 15.56 8.05
N ALA A 740 33.18 14.93 8.64
CA ALA A 740 32.56 13.72 8.12
C ALA A 740 31.87 13.96 6.78
N GLU A 741 31.16 15.08 6.63
CA GLU A 741 30.55 15.49 5.36
C GLU A 741 31.60 15.71 4.25
N VAL A 742 32.68 16.44 4.55
CA VAL A 742 33.78 16.65 3.59
C VAL A 742 34.40 15.33 3.16
N LYS A 743 34.69 14.44 4.11
CA LYS A 743 35.29 13.12 3.86
C LYS A 743 34.36 12.19 3.08
N TYR A 744 33.06 12.25 3.36
CA TYR A 744 32.03 11.55 2.60
C TYR A 744 32.04 11.97 1.12
N HIS A 745 32.02 13.29 0.85
CA HIS A 745 32.02 13.79 -0.53
C HIS A 745 33.33 13.49 -1.26
N GLN A 746 34.48 13.61 -0.58
CA GLN A 746 35.78 13.21 -1.14
C GLN A 746 35.76 11.74 -1.60
N LYS A 747 35.32 10.83 -0.73
CA LYS A 747 35.21 9.40 -1.08
C LYS A 747 34.23 9.17 -2.23
N ARG A 748 33.08 9.86 -2.23
CA ARG A 748 32.08 9.77 -3.30
C ARG A 748 32.68 10.19 -4.65
N ASP A 749 33.41 11.31 -4.69
CA ASP A 749 34.03 11.83 -5.90
C ASP A 749 35.11 10.87 -6.44
N GLU A 750 35.92 10.27 -5.56
CA GLU A 750 36.88 9.22 -5.94
C GLU A 750 36.19 8.00 -6.55
N LEU A 751 35.08 7.53 -5.95
CA LEU A 751 34.31 6.39 -6.45
C LEU A 751 33.61 6.69 -7.79
N LEU A 752 33.28 7.96 -8.08
CA LEU A 752 32.66 8.38 -9.33
C LEU A 752 33.61 8.36 -10.53
N ILE A 753 34.93 8.40 -10.32
CA ILE A 753 35.92 8.46 -11.40
C ILE A 753 35.70 7.32 -12.40
N ARG A 754 35.77 6.06 -11.95
CA ARG A 754 35.72 4.91 -12.87
C ARG A 754 34.39 4.79 -13.63
N PRO A 755 33.21 4.91 -12.98
CA PRO A 755 31.93 4.94 -13.69
C PRO A 755 31.81 6.07 -14.71
N THR A 756 32.22 7.29 -14.36
CA THR A 756 32.23 8.44 -15.28
C THR A 756 33.08 8.15 -16.52
N TYR A 757 34.25 7.54 -16.34
CA TYR A 757 35.05 7.12 -17.49
C TYR A 757 34.36 6.09 -18.36
N LYS A 758 33.77 5.05 -17.75
CA LYS A 758 33.07 3.96 -18.48
C LYS A 758 31.89 4.49 -19.30
N PHE A 759 31.02 5.30 -18.69
CA PHE A 759 29.74 5.67 -19.28
C PHE A 759 29.74 7.00 -20.03
N ILE A 760 30.68 7.91 -19.71
CA ILE A 760 30.69 9.28 -20.24
C ILE A 760 31.99 9.55 -21.00
N THR A 761 33.14 9.52 -20.31
CA THR A 761 34.41 10.03 -20.87
C THR A 761 34.91 9.20 -22.04
N LEU A 762 34.95 7.86 -21.94
CA LEU A 762 35.46 7.00 -23.01
C LEU A 762 34.52 6.96 -24.24
N PRO A 763 33.18 6.89 -24.07
CA PRO A 763 32.26 7.09 -25.19
C PRO A 763 32.45 8.45 -25.89
N ASN A 764 32.54 9.55 -25.13
CA ASN A 764 32.77 10.88 -25.69
C ASN A 764 34.12 10.97 -26.40
N LEU A 765 35.18 10.41 -25.83
CA LEU A 765 36.49 10.33 -26.48
C LEU A 765 36.40 9.58 -27.81
N ARG A 766 35.71 8.44 -27.85
CA ARG A 766 35.53 7.68 -29.09
C ARG A 766 34.74 8.46 -30.15
N ALA A 767 33.72 9.21 -29.72
CA ALA A 767 32.93 10.07 -30.59
C ALA A 767 33.78 11.22 -31.16
N VAL A 768 34.56 11.91 -30.32
CA VAL A 768 35.45 13.00 -30.72
C VAL A 768 36.50 12.51 -31.72
N LEU A 769 37.14 11.38 -31.44
CA LEU A 769 38.13 10.80 -32.35
C LEU A 769 37.51 10.28 -33.65
N SER A 770 36.18 10.17 -33.75
CA SER A 770 35.46 9.67 -34.93
C SER A 770 34.56 10.71 -35.60
N GLN A 771 34.66 11.99 -35.22
CA GLN A 771 33.71 13.05 -35.58
C GLN A 771 33.42 13.16 -37.08
N ASP A 772 34.45 13.03 -37.92
CA ASP A 772 34.36 13.24 -39.38
C ASP A 772 34.26 11.94 -40.18
N ASN A 773 34.13 10.80 -39.50
CA ASN A 773 34.01 9.49 -40.15
C ASN A 773 32.60 9.31 -40.75
N ARG A 774 32.53 8.84 -41.99
CA ARG A 774 31.28 8.30 -42.55
C ARG A 774 30.93 6.98 -41.86
N PRO A 775 29.65 6.55 -41.86
CA PRO A 775 29.24 5.28 -41.23
C PRO A 775 29.98 4.03 -41.73
N ARG A 776 30.60 4.09 -42.93
CA ARG A 776 31.38 3.01 -43.54
C ARG A 776 32.87 3.08 -43.23
N ASP A 777 33.35 4.17 -42.62
CA ASP A 777 34.76 4.36 -42.32
C ASP A 777 35.16 3.52 -41.09
N PRO A 778 36.40 3.00 -41.07
CA PRO A 778 36.86 2.18 -39.96
C PRO A 778 36.92 3.00 -38.67
N LYS A 779 36.26 2.52 -37.59
CA LYS A 779 36.23 3.20 -36.28
C LYS A 779 37.60 3.14 -35.60
N VAL A 780 37.91 4.17 -34.80
CA VAL A 780 39.08 4.16 -33.91
C VAL A 780 38.99 2.97 -32.94
N ASP A 781 40.08 2.25 -32.78
CA ASP A 781 40.17 1.21 -31.75
C ASP A 781 40.69 1.84 -30.46
N LEU A 782 39.86 1.82 -29.43
CA LEU A 782 40.12 2.39 -28.12
C LEU A 782 39.87 1.30 -27.08
N SER A 783 40.94 0.92 -26.38
CA SER A 783 40.91 0.02 -25.22
C SER A 783 41.62 0.69 -24.04
N TYR A 784 41.33 0.24 -22.82
CA TYR A 784 41.86 0.85 -21.61
C TYR A 784 42.15 -0.18 -20.52
N LEU A 785 43.08 0.18 -19.63
CA LEU A 785 43.43 -0.59 -18.44
C LEU A 785 43.59 0.35 -17.25
N TRP A 786 42.89 0.05 -16.16
CA TRP A 786 43.12 0.71 -14.87
C TRP A 786 44.29 0.06 -14.16
N ARG A 787 45.23 0.87 -13.66
CA ARG A 787 46.36 0.42 -12.85
C ARG A 787 46.03 0.47 -11.36
N GLU A 788 46.88 -0.19 -10.55
CA GLU A 788 46.71 -0.25 -9.09
C GLU A 788 46.80 1.13 -8.41
N ASP A 789 47.58 2.05 -8.98
CA ASP A 789 47.72 3.45 -8.52
C ASP A 789 46.55 4.35 -8.98
N ASN A 790 45.47 3.75 -9.48
CA ASN A 790 44.33 4.42 -10.09
C ASN A 790 44.65 5.22 -11.37
N SER A 791 45.85 5.12 -11.96
CA SER A 791 46.07 5.70 -13.29
C SER A 791 45.36 4.90 -14.39
N LEU A 792 45.03 5.57 -15.49
CA LEU A 792 44.36 4.99 -16.65
C LEU A 792 45.32 4.94 -17.84
N SER A 793 45.59 3.74 -18.33
CA SER A 793 46.33 3.52 -19.57
C SER A 793 45.35 3.35 -20.73
N LEU A 794 45.39 4.26 -21.70
CA LEU A 794 44.59 4.24 -22.91
C LEU A 794 45.43 3.72 -24.08
N LYS A 795 44.95 2.68 -24.76
CA LYS A 795 45.51 2.21 -26.02
C LYS A 795 44.62 2.70 -27.17
N VAL A 796 45.18 3.57 -28.00
CA VAL A 796 44.51 4.19 -29.15
C VAL A 796 45.16 3.70 -30.44
N ILE A 797 44.36 3.19 -31.39
CA ILE A 797 44.81 2.87 -32.75
C ILE A 797 43.94 3.65 -33.73
N ALA A 798 44.50 4.71 -34.31
CA ALA A 798 43.88 5.46 -35.39
C ALA A 798 43.89 4.63 -36.69
N LYS A 799 42.74 4.49 -37.35
CA LYS A 799 42.57 3.73 -38.60
C LYS A 799 42.58 4.62 -39.85
N THR A 800 42.38 5.93 -39.68
CA THR A 800 42.43 6.92 -40.77
C THR A 800 43.39 8.07 -40.41
N LYS A 801 43.82 8.84 -41.42
CA LYS A 801 44.67 10.02 -41.20
C LYS A 801 43.96 11.09 -40.36
N GLN A 802 42.67 11.30 -40.60
CA GLN A 802 41.84 12.23 -39.83
C GLN A 802 41.77 11.84 -38.36
N GLN A 803 41.62 10.54 -38.05
CA GLN A 803 41.68 10.06 -36.66
C GLN A 803 43.04 10.34 -36.02
N ALA A 804 44.14 10.20 -36.77
CA ALA A 804 45.48 10.50 -36.26
C ALA A 804 45.67 12.01 -35.98
N GLU A 805 45.07 12.89 -36.80
CA GLU A 805 45.03 14.34 -36.56
C GLU A 805 44.21 14.67 -35.31
N GLN A 806 43.02 14.07 -35.14
CA GLN A 806 42.20 14.25 -33.93
C GLN A 806 42.91 13.77 -32.66
N VAL A 807 43.69 12.68 -32.73
CA VAL A 807 44.55 12.24 -31.61
C VAL A 807 45.64 13.28 -31.31
N TYR A 808 46.24 13.88 -32.34
CA TYR A 808 47.23 14.95 -32.14
C TYR A 808 46.61 16.20 -31.50
N ASP A 809 45.43 16.62 -31.93
CA ASP A 809 44.75 17.79 -31.35
C ASP A 809 44.35 17.55 -29.88
N LEU A 810 43.90 16.34 -29.57
CA LEU A 810 43.39 16.01 -28.25
C LEU A 810 44.48 15.59 -27.25
N PHE A 811 45.61 15.06 -27.71
CA PHE A 811 46.68 14.59 -26.82
C PHE A 811 48.04 15.27 -27.05
N GLY A 812 48.23 16.01 -28.15
CA GLY A 812 49.52 16.57 -28.56
C GLY A 812 50.49 15.52 -29.12
N ILE A 813 50.02 14.30 -29.39
CA ILE A 813 50.86 13.15 -29.76
C ILE A 813 50.59 12.76 -31.21
N ARG A 814 51.63 12.72 -32.03
CA ARG A 814 51.52 12.26 -33.42
C ARG A 814 51.52 10.74 -33.44
N VAL A 815 50.48 10.15 -34.02
CA VAL A 815 50.33 8.69 -34.14
C VAL A 815 50.33 8.25 -35.60
N ALA A 816 50.96 7.12 -35.88
CA ALA A 816 50.89 6.49 -37.19
C ALA A 816 49.56 5.71 -37.34
N VAL A 817 49.03 5.68 -38.56
CA VAL A 817 47.79 4.96 -38.87
C VAL A 817 48.03 3.45 -38.71
N ASN A 818 47.09 2.76 -38.06
CA ASN A 818 47.12 1.34 -37.69
C ASN A 818 48.16 0.93 -36.65
N GLU A 819 48.86 1.88 -36.03
CA GLU A 819 49.78 1.61 -34.92
C GLU A 819 49.13 1.92 -33.57
N ALA A 820 49.51 1.13 -32.55
CA ALA A 820 49.01 1.31 -31.20
C ALA A 820 49.84 2.35 -30.46
N GLN A 821 49.17 3.40 -29.99
CA GLN A 821 49.75 4.39 -29.08
C GLN A 821 49.19 4.17 -27.67
N LEU A 822 50.08 4.18 -26.68
CA LEU A 822 49.70 4.19 -25.27
C LEU A 822 49.74 5.62 -24.73
N ILE A 823 48.67 6.02 -24.04
CA ILE A 823 48.51 7.32 -23.39
C ILE A 823 48.17 7.07 -21.93
N GLU A 824 49.01 7.56 -21.03
CA GLU A 824 48.81 7.42 -19.59
C GLU A 824 48.13 8.67 -19.03
N VAL A 825 47.05 8.47 -18.28
CA VAL A 825 46.37 9.52 -17.52
C VAL A 825 46.59 9.26 -16.03
N PRO A 826 47.50 10.01 -15.38
CA PRO A 826 47.73 9.89 -13.94
C PRO A 826 46.46 10.21 -13.13
N ALA A 827 46.36 9.63 -11.93
CA ALA A 827 45.21 9.81 -11.05
C ALA A 827 44.87 11.29 -10.78
N ALA A 828 45.90 12.12 -10.55
CA ALA A 828 45.76 13.56 -10.31
C ALA A 828 45.17 14.34 -11.50
N ASN A 829 45.25 13.79 -12.72
CA ASN A 829 44.85 14.48 -13.95
C ASN A 829 43.48 14.03 -14.45
N HIS A 830 42.78 13.13 -13.76
CA HIS A 830 41.47 12.64 -14.21
C HIS A 830 40.45 13.76 -14.43
N ALA A 831 40.31 14.67 -13.47
CA ALA A 831 39.33 15.76 -13.55
C ALA A 831 39.64 16.76 -14.69
N GLU A 832 40.92 17.00 -14.97
CA GLU A 832 41.34 17.83 -16.11
C GLU A 832 41.06 17.12 -17.43
N PHE A 833 41.42 15.83 -17.53
CA PHE A 833 41.19 15.02 -18.71
C PHE A 833 39.71 14.93 -19.06
N GLN A 834 38.85 14.63 -18.09
CA GLN A 834 37.39 14.57 -18.26
C GLN A 834 36.84 15.88 -18.84
N ARG A 835 37.17 17.01 -18.21
CA ARG A 835 36.75 18.35 -18.68
C ARG A 835 37.25 18.66 -20.08
N ARG A 836 38.46 18.23 -20.43
CA ARG A 836 39.01 18.40 -21.79
C ARG A 836 38.17 17.65 -22.83
N ILE A 837 37.85 16.36 -22.57
CA ILE A 837 37.01 15.56 -23.47
C ILE A 837 35.62 16.16 -23.61
N GLU A 838 35.00 16.53 -22.50
CA GLU A 838 33.65 17.11 -22.47
C GLU A 838 33.58 18.40 -23.28
N LYS A 839 34.54 19.32 -23.08
CA LYS A 839 34.64 20.56 -23.87
C LYS A 839 34.74 20.30 -25.37
N HIS A 840 35.54 19.32 -25.80
CA HIS A 840 35.62 18.95 -27.21
C HIS A 840 34.28 18.40 -27.70
N CYS A 841 33.63 17.50 -26.95
CA CYS A 841 32.35 16.90 -27.31
C CYS A 841 31.22 17.96 -27.46
N GLU A 842 31.15 18.93 -26.55
CA GLU A 842 30.21 20.05 -26.62
C GLU A 842 30.41 20.90 -27.89
N GLN A 843 31.66 21.15 -28.27
CA GLN A 843 31.98 21.87 -29.51
C GLN A 843 31.46 21.10 -30.72
N LEU A 844 31.57 19.76 -30.73
CA LEU A 844 31.09 18.94 -31.85
C LEU A 844 29.57 19.00 -31.97
N THR A 845 28.89 18.96 -30.83
CA THR A 845 27.42 18.95 -30.80
C THR A 845 26.86 20.30 -31.24
N LYS A 846 27.50 21.41 -30.86
CA LYS A 846 27.13 22.76 -31.33
C LYS A 846 27.31 22.92 -32.84
N VAL A 847 28.42 22.44 -33.40
CA VAL A 847 28.66 22.48 -34.85
C VAL A 847 27.62 21.64 -35.61
N SER A 848 27.25 20.46 -35.10
CA SER A 848 26.19 19.63 -35.70
C SER A 848 24.81 20.28 -35.66
N GLN A 849 24.46 20.97 -34.56
CA GLN A 849 23.18 21.70 -34.44
C GLN A 849 23.12 22.93 -35.35
N GLU A 850 24.23 23.65 -35.54
CA GLU A 850 24.32 24.79 -36.47
C GLU A 850 24.21 24.32 -37.94
N ILE A 851 24.75 23.15 -38.28
CA ILE A 851 24.60 22.54 -39.60
C ILE A 851 23.15 22.10 -39.85
N GLU A 852 22.49 21.46 -38.87
CA GLU A 852 21.07 21.07 -39.00
C GLU A 852 20.12 22.28 -39.14
N LEU A 853 20.37 23.38 -38.42
CA LEU A 853 19.61 24.64 -38.57
C LEU A 853 19.84 25.30 -39.93
N SER A 854 21.05 25.18 -40.51
CA SER A 854 21.36 25.68 -41.85
C SER A 854 20.75 24.83 -42.97
N ASP A 855 20.58 23.52 -42.76
CA ASP A 855 19.96 22.60 -43.72
C ASP A 855 18.43 22.69 -43.73
N ILE A 856 17.80 23.10 -42.62
CA ILE A 856 16.36 23.44 -42.59
C ILE A 856 16.08 24.70 -43.41
N GLY A 857 16.99 25.69 -43.40
CA GLY A 857 16.89 26.91 -44.21
C GLY A 857 16.99 26.71 -45.73
N SER A 858 17.41 25.54 -46.22
CA SER A 858 17.47 25.22 -47.66
C SER A 858 16.32 24.31 -48.14
N ARG A 859 15.45 23.84 -47.24
CA ARG A 859 14.29 22.98 -47.54
C ARG A 859 12.92 23.64 -47.41
N ASP A 860 12.88 24.96 -47.25
CA ASP A 860 11.63 25.76 -47.22
C ASP A 860 10.97 25.98 -48.60
N SER A 861 11.42 25.31 -49.67
CA SER A 861 10.76 25.40 -51.00
C SER A 861 9.88 24.21 -51.39
N VAL A 862 9.68 23.19 -50.54
CA VAL A 862 8.82 22.02 -50.89
C VAL A 862 7.87 21.55 -49.77
N ILE A 863 7.95 22.05 -48.54
CA ILE A 863 7.05 21.64 -47.45
C ILE A 863 5.98 22.71 -47.19
N SER A 864 5.13 22.98 -48.18
CA SER A 864 3.87 23.70 -47.99
C SER A 864 2.64 22.89 -48.42
N ALA A 865 2.75 21.57 -48.58
CA ALA A 865 1.64 20.73 -49.07
C ALA A 865 1.33 19.47 -48.25
N LEU A 866 1.99 19.19 -47.12
CA LEU A 866 1.72 18.00 -46.31
C LEU A 866 1.68 18.31 -44.81
N SER A 867 0.73 19.16 -44.40
CA SER A 867 0.35 19.37 -43.00
C SER A 867 -1.07 18.87 -42.69
N GLN A 868 -1.54 17.85 -43.42
CA GLN A 868 -2.78 17.13 -43.07
C GLN A 868 -2.58 15.62 -43.28
N SER A 869 -2.88 14.86 -42.22
CA SER A 869 -2.76 13.40 -42.07
C SER A 869 -1.35 12.84 -41.76
N LYS A 870 -1.10 12.62 -40.46
CA LYS A 870 -0.26 11.51 -39.99
C LYS A 870 -1.03 10.75 -38.92
N LYS A 871 -1.76 9.72 -39.38
CA LYS A 871 -1.91 8.47 -38.64
C LYS A 871 -0.52 7.83 -38.58
N GLU A 872 -0.11 7.42 -37.39
CA GLU A 872 1.08 6.60 -37.19
C GLU A 872 0.89 5.25 -37.90
N SER A 873 1.64 5.04 -38.98
CA SER A 873 1.97 3.71 -39.48
C SER A 873 3.40 3.40 -39.06
N VAL A 874 3.54 2.49 -38.10
CA VAL A 874 4.81 1.87 -37.71
C VAL A 874 5.40 1.13 -38.92
N PRO A 875 6.68 1.29 -39.27
CA PRO A 875 7.30 0.47 -40.30
C PRO A 875 7.40 -0.98 -39.83
N ALA A 876 6.89 -1.90 -40.64
CA ALA A 876 7.03 -3.33 -40.42
C ALA A 876 8.52 -3.70 -40.35
N ALA A 877 8.96 -4.19 -39.19
CA ALA A 877 10.27 -4.81 -39.04
C ALA A 877 10.30 -6.10 -39.89
N SER A 878 11.36 -6.23 -40.69
CA SER A 878 11.56 -7.31 -41.65
C SER A 878 11.59 -8.70 -40.97
N ASP A 879 10.71 -9.60 -41.41
CA ASP A 879 10.55 -11.01 -40.99
C ASP A 879 11.71 -11.97 -41.36
N LYS A 880 12.94 -11.48 -41.55
CA LYS A 880 14.08 -12.34 -41.93
C LYS A 880 14.85 -12.99 -40.77
N TRP A 881 14.60 -12.56 -39.53
CA TRP A 881 15.23 -13.15 -38.33
C TRP A 881 14.46 -14.33 -37.75
N LYS A 882 13.15 -14.45 -38.04
CA LYS A 882 12.33 -15.61 -37.65
C LYS A 882 12.56 -16.83 -38.55
N GLU A 883 12.99 -16.63 -39.79
CA GLU A 883 13.29 -17.71 -40.74
C GLU A 883 14.61 -18.45 -40.46
N LEU A 884 15.54 -17.84 -39.72
CA LEU A 884 16.87 -18.42 -39.44
C LEU A 884 16.99 -19.17 -38.10
N HIS A 885 15.94 -19.11 -37.26
CA HIS A 885 15.90 -19.78 -35.96
C HIS A 885 14.69 -20.71 -35.76
N GLY A 886 13.97 -21.05 -36.83
CA GLY A 886 13.01 -22.15 -36.84
C GLY A 886 13.71 -23.50 -36.71
N LYS A 887 14.16 -23.85 -35.49
CA LYS A 887 14.41 -25.24 -35.13
C LYS A 887 13.05 -25.85 -34.77
N GLU A 888 12.67 -26.84 -35.55
CA GLU A 888 11.54 -27.73 -35.30
C GLU A 888 11.48 -28.10 -33.81
N GLU A 889 10.40 -27.69 -33.15
CA GLU A 889 9.98 -28.22 -31.87
C GLU A 889 9.72 -29.71 -32.04
N MET A 890 10.71 -30.53 -31.71
CA MET A 890 10.42 -31.87 -31.25
C MET A 890 9.63 -31.71 -29.95
N THR A 891 8.31 -31.86 -30.03
CA THR A 891 7.42 -32.08 -28.90
C THR A 891 7.97 -33.23 -28.05
N ILE A 892 8.66 -32.90 -26.97
CA ILE A 892 8.90 -33.80 -25.86
C ILE A 892 7.55 -33.92 -25.13
N PRO A 893 7.02 -35.11 -24.87
CA PRO A 893 5.77 -35.24 -24.11
C PRO A 893 5.97 -34.63 -22.72
N GLU A 894 5.20 -33.59 -22.40
CA GLU A 894 5.11 -33.06 -21.05
C GLU A 894 4.70 -34.21 -20.10
N THR A 895 5.57 -34.51 -19.13
CA THR A 895 5.21 -35.41 -18.05
C THR A 895 4.28 -34.62 -17.13
N LEU A 896 2.97 -34.88 -17.23
CA LEU A 896 1.95 -34.26 -16.39
C LEU A 896 2.33 -34.41 -14.91
N SER A 897 2.21 -33.33 -14.15
CA SER A 897 2.40 -33.34 -12.71
C SER A 897 1.37 -34.25 -12.02
N PRO A 898 1.64 -34.79 -10.82
CA PRO A 898 0.68 -35.59 -10.07
C PRO A 898 -0.68 -34.91 -9.87
N THR A 899 -0.71 -33.60 -9.68
CA THR A 899 -1.96 -32.83 -9.54
C THR A 899 -2.73 -32.81 -10.86
N GLU A 900 -2.07 -32.55 -11.99
CA GLU A 900 -2.71 -32.57 -13.32
C GLU A 900 -3.22 -33.97 -13.69
N LEU A 901 -2.48 -35.02 -13.33
CA LEU A 901 -2.92 -36.41 -13.49
C LEU A 901 -4.18 -36.70 -12.67
N LEU A 902 -4.25 -36.22 -11.43
CA LEU A 902 -5.42 -36.41 -10.58
C LEU A 902 -6.63 -35.62 -11.09
N ILE A 903 -6.43 -34.36 -11.49
CA ILE A 903 -7.49 -33.52 -12.07
C ILE A 903 -8.04 -34.16 -13.33
N LYS A 904 -7.16 -34.58 -14.26
CA LYS A 904 -7.59 -35.28 -15.47
C LYS A 904 -8.38 -36.54 -15.14
N ARG A 905 -7.94 -37.31 -14.14
CA ARG A 905 -8.64 -38.51 -13.68
C ARG A 905 -10.01 -38.20 -13.07
N ILE A 906 -10.16 -37.12 -12.30
CA ILE A 906 -11.45 -36.67 -11.75
C ILE A 906 -12.38 -36.15 -12.86
N GLN A 907 -11.84 -35.49 -13.89
CA GLN A 907 -12.61 -35.05 -15.06
C GLN A 907 -13.21 -36.24 -15.84
N GLU A 908 -12.50 -37.37 -15.86
CA GLU A 908 -12.95 -38.62 -16.48
C GLU A 908 -13.98 -39.40 -15.64
N LEU A 909 -14.26 -39.00 -14.38
CA LEU A 909 -15.30 -39.61 -13.55
C LEU A 909 -16.70 -39.05 -13.88
N GLU A 910 -17.68 -39.95 -13.90
CA GLU A 910 -19.11 -39.60 -13.94
C GLU A 910 -19.55 -39.08 -12.56
N LEU A 911 -19.47 -37.76 -12.37
CA LEU A 911 -19.87 -37.05 -11.16
C LEU A 911 -21.03 -36.09 -11.45
N GLU A 912 -21.85 -35.80 -10.44
CA GLU A 912 -22.90 -34.78 -10.54
C GLU A 912 -22.33 -33.39 -10.90
N GLU A 913 -23.09 -32.64 -11.70
CA GLU A 913 -22.74 -31.30 -12.16
C GLU A 913 -22.53 -30.36 -10.95
N GLY A 914 -21.41 -29.63 -10.93
CA GLY A 914 -20.99 -28.79 -9.80
C GLY A 914 -20.23 -29.52 -8.66
N THR A 915 -20.35 -30.85 -8.52
CA THR A 915 -19.50 -31.61 -7.58
C THR A 915 -18.09 -31.77 -8.15
N ARG A 916 -17.97 -31.98 -9.47
CA ARG A 916 -16.68 -32.09 -10.17
C ARG A 916 -15.81 -30.84 -9.99
N GLU A 917 -16.37 -29.66 -10.25
CA GLU A 917 -15.63 -28.38 -10.13
C GLU A 917 -15.17 -28.14 -8.68
N LYS A 918 -16.02 -28.39 -7.69
CA LYS A 918 -15.66 -28.25 -6.28
C LYS A 918 -14.52 -29.17 -5.87
N VAL A 919 -14.53 -30.43 -6.35
CA VAL A 919 -13.45 -31.39 -6.07
C VAL A 919 -12.15 -31.00 -6.77
N ILE A 920 -12.22 -30.52 -8.02
CA ILE A 920 -11.04 -30.03 -8.76
C ILE A 920 -10.44 -28.81 -8.05
N ASN A 921 -11.26 -27.82 -7.66
CA ASN A 921 -10.78 -26.63 -6.96
C ASN A 921 -10.10 -26.98 -5.64
N VAL A 922 -10.67 -27.91 -4.85
CA VAL A 922 -10.02 -28.38 -3.62
C VAL A 922 -8.68 -29.07 -3.93
N ILE A 923 -8.61 -29.91 -4.96
CA ILE A 923 -7.37 -30.60 -5.38
C ILE A 923 -6.29 -29.60 -5.83
N GLU A 924 -6.67 -28.53 -6.54
CA GLU A 924 -5.77 -27.44 -6.95
C GLU A 924 -5.23 -26.65 -5.76
N GLU A 925 -6.00 -26.54 -4.67
CA GLU A 925 -5.64 -25.82 -3.44
C GLU A 925 -4.83 -26.66 -2.43
N VAL A 926 -4.69 -27.99 -2.63
CA VAL A 926 -3.89 -28.85 -1.73
C VAL A 926 -2.39 -28.53 -1.84
N THR A 927 -1.82 -27.99 -0.75
CA THR A 927 -0.39 -27.66 -0.67
C THR A 927 0.50 -28.84 -0.26
N GLU A 928 -0.07 -29.96 0.19
CA GLU A 928 0.69 -31.14 0.65
C GLU A 928 0.81 -32.22 -0.44
N PRO A 929 2.01 -32.49 -1.01
CA PRO A 929 2.19 -33.44 -2.11
C PRO A 929 1.79 -34.89 -1.77
N LYS A 930 1.86 -35.26 -0.48
CA LYS A 930 1.49 -36.60 0.01
C LYS A 930 0.00 -36.88 -0.15
N ILE A 931 -0.85 -35.87 0.02
CA ILE A 931 -2.31 -36.01 -0.12
C ILE A 931 -2.67 -36.25 -1.58
N ILE A 932 -2.05 -35.52 -2.51
CA ILE A 932 -2.23 -35.73 -3.96
C ILE A 932 -1.79 -37.14 -4.38
N GLN A 933 -0.63 -37.59 -3.91
CA GLN A 933 -0.16 -38.96 -4.17
C GLN A 933 -1.08 -40.03 -3.56
N GLN A 934 -1.62 -39.78 -2.37
CA GLN A 934 -2.58 -40.68 -1.72
C GLN A 934 -3.89 -40.77 -2.51
N LEU A 935 -4.45 -39.63 -2.94
CA LEU A 935 -5.66 -39.61 -3.77
C LEU A 935 -5.45 -40.29 -5.13
N LEU A 936 -4.30 -40.07 -5.76
CA LEU A 936 -3.90 -40.77 -6.98
C LEU A 936 -3.81 -42.29 -6.79
N SER A 937 -3.46 -42.76 -5.59
CA SER A 937 -3.34 -44.19 -5.29
C SER A 937 -4.70 -44.90 -5.16
N TYR A 938 -5.80 -44.15 -5.01
CA TYR A 938 -7.15 -44.72 -4.90
C TYR A 938 -7.72 -45.11 -6.27
N ASN A 939 -8.65 -46.07 -6.29
CA ASN A 939 -9.37 -46.47 -7.51
C ASN A 939 -10.53 -45.49 -7.81
N ASN A 940 -11.11 -45.61 -9.00
CA ASN A 940 -12.17 -44.70 -9.44
C ASN A 940 -13.42 -44.80 -8.56
N GLN A 941 -13.77 -46.01 -8.08
CA GLN A 941 -14.90 -46.22 -7.17
C GLN A 941 -14.72 -45.50 -5.83
N THR A 942 -13.50 -45.52 -5.27
CA THR A 942 -13.15 -44.77 -4.06
C THR A 942 -13.30 -43.26 -4.30
N LEU A 943 -12.83 -42.78 -5.45
CA LEU A 943 -12.84 -41.35 -5.79
C LEU A 943 -14.23 -40.83 -6.22
N SER A 944 -15.16 -41.72 -6.60
CA SER A 944 -16.53 -41.36 -7.01
C SER A 944 -17.59 -41.65 -5.94
N ALA A 945 -17.22 -42.22 -4.79
CA ALA A 945 -18.17 -42.54 -3.73
C ALA A 945 -18.69 -41.26 -3.03
N PRO A 946 -20.01 -41.08 -2.83
CA PRO A 946 -20.57 -39.84 -2.26
C PRO A 946 -19.96 -39.39 -0.93
N ALA A 947 -19.71 -40.34 -0.01
CA ALA A 947 -19.09 -40.03 1.29
C ALA A 947 -17.63 -39.59 1.16
N ASN A 948 -16.87 -40.17 0.21
CA ASN A 948 -15.49 -39.80 -0.04
C ASN A 948 -15.40 -38.47 -0.80
N LEU A 949 -16.32 -38.22 -1.74
CA LEU A 949 -16.44 -36.92 -2.41
C LEU A 949 -16.75 -35.80 -1.41
N GLU A 950 -17.61 -36.07 -0.40
CA GLU A 950 -17.89 -35.11 0.66
C GLU A 950 -16.68 -34.88 1.57
N ALA A 951 -15.93 -35.93 1.89
CA ALA A 951 -14.67 -35.83 2.62
C ALA A 951 -13.63 -35.00 1.85
N ILE A 952 -13.50 -35.21 0.53
CA ILE A 952 -12.60 -34.43 -0.33
C ILE A 952 -13.06 -32.97 -0.41
N LYS A 953 -14.34 -32.69 -0.68
CA LYS A 953 -14.89 -31.32 -0.73
C LYS A 953 -14.75 -30.56 0.59
N SER A 954 -14.77 -31.28 1.72
CA SER A 954 -14.61 -30.70 3.06
C SER A 954 -13.15 -30.70 3.55
N GLU A 955 -12.18 -31.01 2.68
CA GLU A 955 -10.74 -31.13 3.02
C GLU A 955 -10.41 -32.14 4.14
N ARG A 956 -11.31 -33.08 4.42
CA ARG A 956 -11.14 -34.16 5.40
C ARG A 956 -10.49 -35.39 4.76
N PHE A 957 -9.32 -35.23 4.15
CA PHE A 957 -8.68 -36.27 3.34
C PHE A 957 -8.36 -37.57 4.10
N SER A 958 -8.15 -37.50 5.43
CA SER A 958 -7.95 -38.68 6.29
C SER A 958 -9.21 -39.54 6.44
N GLU A 959 -10.39 -39.02 6.11
CA GLU A 959 -11.67 -39.73 6.18
C GLU A 959 -12.03 -40.46 4.87
N VAL A 960 -11.22 -40.33 3.81
CA VAL A 960 -11.41 -41.04 2.54
C VAL A 960 -11.16 -42.53 2.76
N ARG A 961 -12.21 -43.34 2.63
CA ARG A 961 -12.13 -44.80 2.81
C ARG A 961 -11.94 -45.49 1.48
N LYS A 962 -10.85 -46.23 1.34
CA LYS A 962 -10.59 -47.07 0.16
C LYS A 962 -11.71 -48.12 0.02
N ILE A 963 -12.31 -48.17 -1.16
CA ILE A 963 -13.25 -49.21 -1.59
C ILE A 963 -12.43 -50.20 -2.42
N GLU A 964 -12.45 -51.49 -2.06
CA GLU A 964 -11.76 -52.53 -2.82
C GLU A 964 -12.47 -52.75 -4.17
N ASP A 965 -11.71 -52.96 -5.25
CA ASP A 965 -12.29 -53.29 -6.56
C ASP A 965 -13.01 -54.64 -6.45
N GLU A 966 -14.33 -54.67 -6.56
CA GLU A 966 -15.05 -55.92 -6.81
C GLU A 966 -14.68 -56.43 -8.21
N ASP A 967 -14.02 -57.59 -8.27
CA ASP A 967 -13.69 -58.30 -9.50
C ASP A 967 -14.93 -58.41 -10.40
N LYS A 968 -14.85 -57.78 -11.59
CA LYS A 968 -15.78 -57.97 -12.71
C LYS A 968 -15.62 -59.38 -13.29
N GLU A 969 -16.12 -60.38 -12.57
CA GLU A 969 -16.51 -61.68 -13.09
C GLU A 969 -17.99 -61.94 -12.79
N ILE A 970 -18.89 -61.11 -13.32
CA ILE A 970 -20.30 -61.45 -13.67
C ILE A 970 -20.83 -60.23 -14.44
N GLY A 971 -20.81 -60.31 -15.77
CA GLY A 971 -21.32 -59.24 -16.64
C GLY A 971 -21.21 -59.56 -18.11
N ILE A 972 -20.22 -60.38 -18.48
CA ILE A 972 -20.09 -60.98 -19.82
C ILE A 972 -21.16 -62.07 -20.08
N ARG A 973 -21.93 -62.48 -19.05
CA ARG A 973 -23.05 -63.43 -19.21
C ARG A 973 -24.45 -62.81 -19.35
N ALA A 974 -24.60 -61.49 -19.21
CA ALA A 974 -25.93 -60.84 -19.30
C ALA A 974 -26.26 -60.29 -20.71
N SER A 975 -25.25 -60.07 -21.57
CA SER A 975 -25.43 -59.55 -22.94
C SER A 975 -25.51 -60.65 -24.02
N GLN A 976 -25.21 -61.91 -23.68
CA GLN A 976 -25.34 -63.06 -24.60
C GLN A 976 -26.60 -63.91 -24.37
N ALA A 977 -27.45 -63.58 -23.40
CA ALA A 977 -28.68 -64.32 -23.09
C ALA A 977 -29.98 -63.66 -23.58
N ARG A 978 -29.93 -62.51 -24.27
CA ARG A 978 -31.12 -61.85 -24.87
C ARG A 978 -31.27 -62.05 -26.38
N VAL A 979 -30.46 -62.91 -26.96
CA VAL A 979 -30.55 -63.32 -28.37
C VAL A 979 -30.58 -64.85 -28.39
N ARG A 980 -31.76 -65.43 -28.65
CA ARG A 980 -32.05 -66.87 -28.84
C ARG A 980 -32.45 -67.67 -27.60
N GLN A 981 -33.61 -67.34 -27.08
CA GLN A 981 -34.74 -68.26 -26.92
C GLN A 981 -35.91 -67.32 -26.65
N ASN A 982 -36.39 -66.68 -27.71
CA ASN A 982 -37.48 -65.73 -27.58
C ASN A 982 -38.69 -66.58 -27.24
N LEU A 983 -39.16 -66.58 -25.99
CA LEU A 983 -39.80 -67.76 -25.37
C LEU A 983 -38.79 -68.87 -25.04
N ASN A 984 -38.63 -69.20 -23.75
CA ASN A 984 -39.49 -70.14 -23.03
C ASN A 984 -39.55 -69.78 -21.55
#